data_AF-A0A2E7UX17-F1
#
_entry.id   AF-A0A2E7UX17-F1
#
_cell.length_a   1.000
_cell.length_b   1.000
_cell.length_c   1.000
_cell.angle_alpha   90.00
_cell.angle_beta   90.00
_cell.angle_gamma   90.00
#
_symmetry.space_group_name_H-M   'P 1'
#
loop_
_entity.id
_entity.type
_entity.pdbx_description
1 polymer ?
#
loop_
_entity_poly.entity_id
_entity_poly.type
_entity_poly.pdbx_seq_one_letter_code
_entity_poly.pdbx_strand_id
1 'polypeptide(L)'
;MTTGGSESVRDGHPCVEASAQRAVASMSDFDWVIVGGGPFGVHVAVRLLAEGTVSPERLCIVDPAPELLHRWNCHTASTGMRFLRSPAVHHLGVEPFGLLQHAGRRKRDRRKRDLFAPPKRRPALKLFASHSASVMKAYNIPARHVQDRVTRIQLQADAALLSLQGGRRLTAGRIVLAIGNSDAPRWPESASRLRAAGGLVRHIFEGESALEPNELPKSVAILGGGISAAQLAVRLADAGKTVTIIARHFPREHDFDSEPGWIGPKYMRGFAAVQDPGVRRHIISKARHRGSMPPDVKRALTRAQNAGSVRWTVGALMGGTVHGGSMVLALDGEQADVEVEALVLATGFSSRRPGGEMLDKLVAEHDLPVAECGYPLVDDQLRWHPRVFVTGPLAELELGPTARNLTGARRAADRVVAASKIPMDGGKTRKLFAQVLATASAFYFALFGIGCQDADLSSKETRADVSVQVDSGGPEDSGEPMVEALPPQGNLLIEEVYYSGAVPTAGIDRYYADQFLELVNIADAPVMVGGLLLGDAYGISGGLNPGDAPGGPFVADPDHVYLGNVWRIPGAPEEVLLEPGGSLVIAHDAGEHNPYSSVDLSDADYETFVETYGEDMDDAFVPNLESVWYTGGYDWLVTVFGPTMVVLSVDEAELEQVGHPRYGPMQAPASAVVDTMEALMDAESGEYKRLHESIDSGFIYVSGTYTGESVRRRRDESGRLVDTNNTGADFEVLAVPEPGVGFSR
;
A
#
# COMPACT_ATOMS: atom_id res chain seq x y z
N MET A 1 -41.85 76.62 -18.71
CA MET A 1 -43.30 76.86 -18.79
C MET A 1 -44.02 75.52 -18.65
N THR A 2 -45.32 75.56 -18.36
CA THR A 2 -46.18 74.41 -18.02
C THR A 2 -46.52 73.52 -19.22
N THR A 3 -47.30 72.45 -18.91
CA THR A 3 -47.83 71.36 -19.76
C THR A 3 -46.85 70.21 -20.01
N GLY A 4 -47.27 68.94 -19.99
CA GLY A 4 -48.62 68.38 -19.76
C GLY A 4 -48.92 67.30 -20.79
N GLY A 5 -49.06 66.05 -20.34
CA GLY A 5 -49.26 64.90 -21.23
C GLY A 5 -49.48 63.61 -20.43
N SER A 6 -50.74 63.31 -20.15
CA SER A 6 -51.20 62.06 -19.54
C SER A 6 -51.55 61.04 -20.62
N GLU A 7 -51.21 59.76 -20.43
CA GLU A 7 -52.08 58.63 -20.81
C GLU A 7 -51.66 57.29 -20.18
N SER A 8 -52.55 56.29 -20.23
CA SER A 8 -52.51 55.04 -19.45
C SER A 8 -53.21 53.90 -20.23
N VAL A 9 -53.25 52.61 -19.86
CA VAL A 9 -52.99 51.87 -18.61
C VAL A 9 -52.38 50.50 -18.99
N ARG A 10 -51.59 49.82 -18.11
CA ARG A 10 -51.70 48.36 -17.78
C ARG A 10 -50.49 47.75 -17.02
N ASP A 11 -50.80 47.26 -15.82
CA ASP A 11 -50.40 46.00 -15.15
C ASP A 11 -48.98 45.42 -15.30
N GLY A 12 -48.30 45.29 -14.15
CA GLY A 12 -47.11 44.45 -13.94
C GLY A 12 -46.98 44.02 -12.47
N HIS A 13 -46.88 42.71 -12.22
CA HIS A 13 -46.97 42.09 -10.88
C HIS A 13 -45.77 42.38 -9.93
N PRO A 14 -45.95 42.25 -8.60
CA PRO A 14 -44.90 42.51 -7.61
C PRO A 14 -43.87 41.37 -7.56
N CYS A 15 -42.71 41.57 -8.17
CA CYS A 15 -41.63 40.55 -8.20
C CYS A 15 -40.22 41.12 -7.95
N VAL A 16 -40.09 42.37 -7.45
CA VAL A 16 -38.79 43.07 -7.36
C VAL A 16 -38.25 43.16 -5.92
N GLU A 17 -39.10 43.16 -4.90
CA GLU A 17 -38.64 43.32 -3.50
C GLU A 17 -38.40 41.99 -2.76
N ALA A 18 -38.91 40.87 -3.26
CA ALA A 18 -38.68 39.54 -2.68
C ALA A 18 -37.38 38.86 -3.13
N SER A 19 -36.68 39.39 -4.14
CA SER A 19 -35.44 38.82 -4.68
C SER A 19 -34.18 39.33 -3.94
N ALA A 20 -34.22 40.55 -3.41
CA ALA A 20 -33.08 41.19 -2.73
C ALA A 20 -32.70 40.54 -1.38
N GLN A 21 -33.60 39.74 -0.78
CA GLN A 21 -33.35 39.03 0.49
C GLN A 21 -33.00 37.53 0.32
N ARG A 22 -32.79 37.06 -0.92
CA ARG A 22 -32.44 35.64 -1.22
C ARG A 22 -31.06 35.45 -1.85
N ALA A 23 -30.18 36.45 -1.77
CA ALA A 23 -28.85 36.43 -2.36
C ALA A 23 -27.70 36.62 -1.34
N VAL A 24 -27.90 36.29 -0.06
CA VAL A 24 -26.80 35.97 0.85
C VAL A 24 -26.61 34.46 0.81
N ALA A 25 -25.82 33.99 -0.15
CA ALA A 25 -25.33 32.61 -0.13
C ALA A 25 -24.47 32.44 1.13
N SER A 26 -24.86 31.52 2.01
CA SER A 26 -24.16 31.23 3.26
C SER A 26 -22.78 30.62 2.96
N MET A 27 -21.76 31.46 2.78
CA MET A 27 -20.38 30.99 2.68
C MET A 27 -20.02 30.27 3.98
N SER A 28 -19.63 28.99 3.89
CA SER A 28 -19.14 28.23 5.04
C SER A 28 -17.92 28.91 5.65
N ASP A 29 -17.69 28.72 6.96
CA ASP A 29 -16.52 29.27 7.68
C ASP A 29 -15.20 28.77 7.07
N PHE A 30 -15.20 27.51 6.63
CA PHE A 30 -14.07 26.82 6.01
C PHE A 30 -14.49 26.15 4.70
N ASP A 31 -13.55 25.96 3.79
CA ASP A 31 -13.77 25.08 2.63
C ASP A 31 -13.53 23.62 3.03
N TRP A 32 -12.58 23.39 3.95
CA TRP A 32 -12.23 22.07 4.48
C TRP A 32 -12.11 22.06 6.01
N VAL A 33 -12.77 21.10 6.66
CA VAL A 33 -12.52 20.75 8.07
C VAL A 33 -12.07 19.29 8.20
N ILE A 34 -10.92 19.07 8.80
CA ILE A 34 -10.36 17.74 9.08
C ILE A 34 -10.67 17.37 10.53
N VAL A 35 -11.28 16.22 10.75
CA VAL A 35 -11.63 15.71 12.09
C VAL A 35 -10.58 14.69 12.51
N GLY A 36 -9.70 15.08 13.42
CA GLY A 36 -8.56 14.29 13.90
C GLY A 36 -7.21 14.88 13.48
N GLY A 37 -6.36 15.18 14.47
CA GLY A 37 -5.05 15.82 14.36
C GLY A 37 -3.87 14.87 14.46
N GLY A 38 -4.11 13.57 14.24
CA GLY A 38 -3.05 12.56 14.14
C GLY A 38 -2.30 12.64 12.79
N PRO A 39 -1.32 11.73 12.57
CA PRO A 39 -0.49 11.70 11.35
C PRO A 39 -1.27 11.80 10.03
N PHE A 40 -2.43 11.13 9.96
CA PHE A 40 -3.30 11.12 8.79
C PHE A 40 -3.90 12.49 8.49
N GLY A 41 -4.55 13.12 9.49
CA GLY A 41 -5.16 14.44 9.32
C GLY A 41 -4.14 15.55 9.08
N VAL A 42 -2.97 15.48 9.73
CA VAL A 42 -1.85 16.40 9.48
C VAL A 42 -1.31 16.24 8.05
N HIS A 43 -1.14 15.01 7.55
CA HIS A 43 -0.67 14.82 6.17
C HIS A 43 -1.69 15.29 5.12
N VAL A 44 -2.98 15.01 5.31
CA VAL A 44 -4.04 15.51 4.42
C VAL A 44 -4.06 17.05 4.42
N ALA A 45 -3.91 17.70 5.57
CA ALA A 45 -3.79 19.16 5.65
C ALA A 45 -2.59 19.70 4.86
N VAL A 46 -1.42 19.08 5.02
CA VAL A 46 -0.20 19.43 4.28
C VAL A 46 -0.41 19.31 2.78
N ARG A 47 -1.00 18.21 2.29
CA ARG A 47 -1.24 18.01 0.86
C ARG A 47 -2.27 18.99 0.30
N LEU A 48 -3.39 19.23 0.97
CA LEU A 48 -4.40 20.20 0.52
C LEU A 48 -3.82 21.62 0.36
N LEU A 49 -2.94 22.05 1.27
CA LEU A 49 -2.26 23.35 1.19
C LEU A 49 -1.15 23.40 0.14
N ALA A 50 -0.32 22.35 0.05
CA ALA A 50 0.78 22.29 -0.92
C ALA A 50 0.27 22.33 -2.37
N GLU A 51 -0.87 21.70 -2.62
CA GLU A 51 -1.50 21.58 -3.94
C GLU A 51 -2.37 22.80 -4.30
N GLY A 52 -2.40 23.84 -3.44
CA GLY A 52 -3.18 25.07 -3.67
C GLY A 52 -4.71 24.88 -3.65
N THR A 53 -5.21 23.74 -3.18
CA THR A 53 -6.63 23.36 -3.28
C THR A 53 -7.52 24.08 -2.26
N VAL A 54 -6.93 24.76 -1.27
CA VAL A 54 -7.58 25.56 -0.24
C VAL A 54 -6.62 26.61 0.29
N SER A 55 -7.10 27.82 0.62
CA SER A 55 -6.25 28.81 1.28
C SER A 55 -6.01 28.45 2.75
N PRO A 56 -4.88 28.87 3.37
CA PRO A 56 -4.56 28.49 4.74
C PRO A 56 -5.62 28.89 5.78
N GLU A 57 -6.37 29.97 5.55
CA GLU A 57 -7.42 30.50 6.43
C GLU A 57 -8.73 29.71 6.30
N ARG A 58 -8.90 29.00 5.18
CA ARG A 58 -10.09 28.22 4.81
C ARG A 58 -9.97 26.74 5.15
N LEU A 59 -8.87 26.33 5.78
CA LEU A 59 -8.63 24.98 6.29
C LEU A 59 -8.58 24.97 7.82
N CYS A 60 -9.24 23.99 8.42
CA CYS A 60 -9.24 23.77 9.88
C CYS A 60 -9.02 22.29 10.21
N ILE A 61 -8.30 22.02 11.31
CA ILE A 61 -8.15 20.68 11.90
C ILE A 61 -8.74 20.73 13.31
N VAL A 62 -9.76 19.91 13.58
CA VAL A 62 -10.37 19.78 14.91
C VAL A 62 -9.82 18.53 15.59
N ASP A 63 -9.12 18.70 16.71
CA ASP A 63 -8.64 17.61 17.57
C ASP A 63 -8.63 18.06 19.03
N PRO A 64 -9.13 17.25 19.99
CA PRO A 64 -9.23 17.67 21.38
C PRO A 64 -7.90 17.74 22.14
N ALA A 65 -6.83 17.14 21.62
CA ALA A 65 -5.52 17.16 22.28
C ALA A 65 -4.89 18.57 22.26
N PRO A 66 -3.99 18.92 23.21
CA PRO A 66 -3.42 20.26 23.32
C PRO A 66 -2.55 20.68 22.12
N GLU A 67 -2.00 19.74 21.37
CA GLU A 67 -1.29 19.97 20.12
C GLU A 67 -1.60 18.87 19.09
N LEU A 68 -1.39 19.18 17.81
CA LEU A 68 -1.44 18.18 16.75
C LEU A 68 -0.32 17.15 16.93
N LEU A 69 -0.57 15.89 16.53
CA LEU A 69 0.27 14.72 16.81
C LEU A 69 0.45 14.34 18.29
N HIS A 70 -0.08 15.08 19.27
CA HIS A 70 0.08 14.82 20.71
C HIS A 70 -0.11 13.35 21.09
N ARG A 71 -1.24 12.74 20.73
CA ARG A 71 -1.54 11.33 21.08
C ARG A 71 -0.60 10.34 20.41
N TRP A 72 -0.11 10.64 19.20
CA TRP A 72 0.94 9.84 18.56
C TRP A 72 2.27 9.94 19.33
N ASN A 73 2.64 11.14 19.76
CA ASN A 73 3.82 11.37 20.59
C ASN A 73 3.71 10.61 21.92
N CYS A 74 2.56 10.70 22.61
CA CYS A 74 2.32 9.94 23.86
C CYS A 74 2.37 8.42 23.65
N HIS A 75 1.72 7.87 22.61
CA HIS A 75 1.75 6.42 22.36
C HIS A 75 3.17 5.90 22.04
N THR A 76 3.91 6.64 21.21
CA THR A 76 5.28 6.25 20.83
C THR A 76 6.28 6.43 21.96
N ALA A 77 6.07 7.42 22.83
CA ALA A 77 6.79 7.55 24.10
C ALA A 77 6.46 6.40 25.07
N SER A 78 5.17 6.09 25.31
CA SER A 78 4.71 5.00 26.20
C SER A 78 5.39 3.67 25.90
N THR A 79 5.48 3.31 24.61
CA THR A 79 6.16 2.07 24.16
C THR A 79 7.69 2.14 24.26
N GLY A 80 8.31 3.32 24.23
CA GLY A 80 9.76 3.46 24.03
C GLY A 80 10.19 3.20 22.59
N MET A 81 9.33 3.49 21.61
CA MET A 81 9.62 3.26 20.19
C MET A 81 10.86 4.05 19.74
N ARG A 82 11.87 3.35 19.19
CA ARG A 82 13.12 3.97 18.71
C ARG A 82 13.14 4.26 17.22
N PHE A 83 12.57 3.36 16.42
CA PHE A 83 12.45 3.43 14.97
C PHE A 83 11.00 3.19 14.56
N LEU A 84 10.58 3.79 13.45
CA LEU A 84 9.30 3.46 12.82
C LEU A 84 9.33 2.04 12.23
N ARG A 85 8.15 1.54 11.87
CA ARG A 85 8.01 0.34 11.04
C ARG A 85 7.99 0.66 9.54
N SER A 86 7.45 1.81 9.17
CA SER A 86 7.41 2.28 7.77
C SER A 86 8.79 2.77 7.30
N PRO A 87 9.14 2.60 6.00
CA PRO A 87 10.33 3.19 5.37
C PRO A 87 10.41 4.72 5.43
N ALA A 88 11.59 5.27 5.14
CA ALA A 88 11.86 6.71 5.19
C ALA A 88 10.93 7.57 4.31
N VAL A 89 10.48 7.03 3.16
CA VAL A 89 9.59 7.72 2.20
C VAL A 89 8.16 7.91 2.74
N HIS A 90 7.77 7.17 3.77
CA HIS A 90 6.43 7.21 4.35
C HIS A 90 6.35 8.23 5.49
N HIS A 91 6.18 9.49 5.11
CA HIS A 91 6.18 10.62 6.04
C HIS A 91 5.15 11.70 5.70
N LEU A 92 5.03 12.70 6.60
CA LEU A 92 4.02 13.75 6.53
C LEU A 92 4.30 14.85 5.48
N GLY A 93 5.54 14.99 4.99
CA GLY A 93 5.91 15.92 3.91
C GLY A 93 5.38 15.49 2.54
N VAL A 94 5.39 16.42 1.57
CA VAL A 94 4.95 16.20 0.19
C VAL A 94 5.95 15.30 -0.54
N GLU A 95 7.13 15.85 -0.86
CA GLU A 95 8.25 15.19 -1.55
C GLU A 95 8.56 13.78 -1.00
N PRO A 96 8.52 12.71 -1.80
CA PRO A 96 8.77 11.33 -1.33
C PRO A 96 10.07 11.18 -0.53
N PHE A 97 11.13 11.92 -0.88
CA PHE A 97 12.43 11.84 -0.22
C PHE A 97 12.68 12.94 0.83
N GLY A 98 11.67 13.73 1.21
CA GLY A 98 11.81 14.89 2.10
C GLY A 98 12.50 14.58 3.44
N LEU A 99 12.19 13.44 4.07
CA LEU A 99 12.84 13.01 5.32
C LEU A 99 14.32 12.62 5.11
N LEU A 100 14.65 12.00 3.98
CA LEU A 100 16.05 11.66 3.64
C LEU A 100 16.87 12.94 3.37
N GLN A 101 16.27 13.93 2.72
CA GLN A 101 16.88 15.24 2.51
C GLN A 101 17.09 15.97 3.84
N HIS A 102 16.08 15.96 4.73
CA HIS A 102 16.15 16.51 6.10
C HIS A 102 17.24 15.83 6.96
N ALA A 103 17.53 14.54 6.73
CA ALA A 103 18.64 13.82 7.38
C ALA A 103 20.04 14.20 6.84
N GLY A 104 20.12 14.88 5.70
CA GLY A 104 21.34 15.49 5.16
C GLY A 104 22.24 14.58 4.30
N ARG A 105 22.75 15.11 3.18
CA ARG A 105 23.50 14.36 2.13
C ARG A 105 24.95 13.95 2.47
N ARG A 106 25.54 14.30 3.62
CA ARG A 106 26.99 14.03 3.86
C ARG A 106 27.29 12.52 3.99
N LYS A 107 28.07 11.96 3.05
CA LYS A 107 28.35 10.51 2.84
C LYS A 107 29.32 9.85 3.85
N ARG A 108 29.71 10.50 4.97
CA ARG A 108 30.81 10.01 5.86
C ARG A 108 30.61 10.06 7.37
N ASP A 109 29.39 10.30 7.86
CA ASP A 109 29.15 10.41 9.31
C ASP A 109 28.71 9.09 9.95
N ARG A 110 29.47 8.56 10.92
CA ARG A 110 29.11 7.36 11.71
C ARG A 110 27.75 7.53 12.42
N ARG A 111 27.32 8.78 12.69
CA ARG A 111 26.00 9.11 13.26
C ARG A 111 24.81 8.64 12.42
N LYS A 112 24.98 8.32 11.13
CA LYS A 112 23.88 7.84 10.28
C LYS A 112 23.36 6.45 10.67
N ARG A 113 24.15 5.62 11.36
CA ARG A 113 23.69 4.30 11.88
C ARG A 113 22.59 4.41 12.95
N ASP A 114 22.47 5.56 13.60
CA ASP A 114 21.43 5.82 14.62
C ASP A 114 20.17 6.49 14.03
N LEU A 115 20.20 6.89 12.75
CA LEU A 115 19.10 7.59 12.08
C LEU A 115 18.13 6.65 11.37
N PHE A 116 18.57 5.46 10.98
CA PHE A 116 17.78 4.49 10.21
C PHE A 116 18.07 3.06 10.66
N ALA A 117 17.03 2.23 10.69
CA ALA A 117 17.12 0.77 10.87
C ALA A 117 16.78 0.04 9.55
N PRO A 118 17.38 -1.12 9.27
CA PRO A 118 17.00 -1.96 8.13
C PRO A 118 15.67 -2.72 8.38
N PRO A 119 15.00 -3.24 7.35
CA PRO A 119 15.25 -3.03 5.91
C PRO A 119 14.74 -1.65 5.45
N LYS A 120 15.00 -1.30 4.17
CA LYS A 120 14.48 -0.11 3.45
C LYS A 120 14.40 1.18 4.30
N ARG A 121 15.50 1.49 5.02
CA ARG A 121 15.77 2.72 5.79
C ARG A 121 14.62 3.21 6.69
N ARG A 122 14.10 2.37 7.61
CA ARG A 122 13.08 2.79 8.60
C ARG A 122 13.63 3.88 9.54
N PRO A 123 13.03 5.10 9.60
CA PRO A 123 13.64 6.22 10.29
C PRO A 123 13.52 6.12 11.82
N ALA A 124 14.51 6.66 12.52
CA ALA A 124 14.45 6.88 13.96
C ALA A 124 13.28 7.82 14.32
N LEU A 125 12.58 7.54 15.42
CA LEU A 125 11.43 8.35 15.85
C LEU A 125 11.80 9.83 16.04
N LYS A 126 13.01 10.10 16.56
CA LYS A 126 13.53 11.48 16.70
C LYS A 126 13.70 12.20 15.36
N LEU A 127 14.15 11.49 14.32
CA LEU A 127 14.29 12.02 12.97
C LEU A 127 12.90 12.29 12.36
N PHE A 128 11.98 11.32 12.48
CA PHE A 128 10.60 11.47 12.00
C PHE A 128 9.89 12.66 12.68
N ALA A 129 10.03 12.81 14.00
CA ALA A 129 9.45 13.93 14.76
C ALA A 129 10.06 15.28 14.33
N SER A 130 11.38 15.35 14.17
CA SER A 130 12.08 16.57 13.69
C SER A 130 11.63 16.96 12.28
N HIS A 131 11.52 16.00 11.37
CA HIS A 131 11.03 16.23 10.01
C HIS A 131 9.55 16.67 10.03
N SER A 132 8.70 15.99 10.81
CA SER A 132 7.28 16.33 10.95
C SER A 132 7.07 17.76 11.47
N ALA A 133 7.85 18.19 12.47
CA ALA A 133 7.83 19.56 12.96
C ALA A 133 8.28 20.58 11.90
N SER A 134 9.27 20.23 11.08
CA SER A 134 9.74 21.05 9.95
C SER A 134 8.63 21.25 8.91
N VAL A 135 7.96 20.16 8.49
CA VAL A 135 6.83 20.18 7.56
C VAL A 135 5.65 20.97 8.13
N MET A 136 5.25 20.70 9.38
CA MET A 136 4.16 21.43 10.03
C MET A 136 4.44 22.93 10.14
N LYS A 137 5.70 23.33 10.36
CA LYS A 137 6.12 24.73 10.35
C LYS A 137 6.04 25.34 8.95
N ALA A 138 6.49 24.63 7.91
CA ALA A 138 6.49 25.12 6.53
C ALA A 138 5.09 25.48 6.02
N TYR A 139 4.07 24.68 6.36
CA TYR A 139 2.68 24.91 5.98
C TYR A 139 1.83 25.59 7.07
N ASN A 140 2.46 26.09 8.15
CA ASN A 140 1.79 26.72 9.30
C ASN A 140 0.62 25.90 9.89
N ILE A 141 0.76 24.57 9.90
CA ILE A 141 -0.27 23.61 10.31
C ILE A 141 -0.75 23.81 11.76
N PRO A 142 0.10 24.15 12.76
CA PRO A 142 -0.38 24.41 14.13
C PRO A 142 -1.42 25.53 14.20
N ALA A 143 -1.32 26.55 13.35
CA ALA A 143 -2.28 27.66 13.31
C ALA A 143 -3.63 27.28 12.64
N ARG A 144 -3.81 26.02 12.22
CA ARG A 144 -5.07 25.45 11.69
C ARG A 144 -5.82 24.64 12.76
N HIS A 145 -5.20 24.40 13.92
CA HIS A 145 -5.74 23.57 14.98
C HIS A 145 -6.82 24.30 15.78
N VAL A 146 -7.98 23.66 15.91
CA VAL A 146 -9.01 23.98 16.90
C VAL A 146 -9.00 22.88 17.96
N GLN A 147 -8.58 23.23 19.18
CA GLN A 147 -8.59 22.32 20.32
C GLN A 147 -10.03 22.11 20.83
N ASP A 148 -10.75 21.16 20.24
CA ASP A 148 -12.10 20.76 20.64
C ASP A 148 -12.41 19.35 20.08
N ARG A 149 -13.51 18.75 20.52
CA ARG A 149 -14.02 17.46 20.01
C ARG A 149 -15.27 17.69 19.18
N VAL A 150 -15.31 17.17 17.95
CA VAL A 150 -16.56 17.09 17.17
C VAL A 150 -17.49 16.06 17.82
N THR A 151 -18.70 16.48 18.18
CA THR A 151 -19.72 15.65 18.85
C THR A 151 -20.89 15.28 17.94
N ARG A 152 -21.18 16.10 16.91
CA ARG A 152 -22.19 15.83 15.88
C ARG A 152 -21.77 16.47 14.56
N ILE A 153 -22.08 15.80 13.46
CA ILE A 153 -21.94 16.31 12.10
C ILE A 153 -23.32 16.23 11.44
N GLN A 154 -23.74 17.31 10.79
CA GLN A 154 -25.00 17.37 10.03
C GLN A 154 -24.71 17.84 8.61
N LEU A 155 -25.15 17.07 7.61
CA LEU A 155 -24.92 17.35 6.19
C LEU A 155 -26.10 18.14 5.62
N GLN A 156 -25.80 19.28 5.01
CA GLN A 156 -26.75 20.17 4.34
C GLN A 156 -26.45 20.26 2.84
N ALA A 157 -27.36 20.88 2.09
CA ALA A 157 -27.26 20.97 0.64
C ALA A 157 -26.02 21.75 0.18
N ASP A 158 -25.61 22.77 0.93
CA ASP A 158 -24.56 23.75 0.66
C ASP A 158 -23.33 23.63 1.59
N ALA A 159 -23.48 23.10 2.81
CA ALA A 159 -22.38 22.90 3.78
C ALA A 159 -22.50 21.62 4.62
N ALA A 160 -21.45 21.30 5.38
CA ALA A 160 -21.48 20.40 6.53
C ALA A 160 -21.35 21.22 7.83
N LEU A 161 -22.23 20.98 8.79
CA LEU A 161 -22.27 21.65 10.09
C LEU A 161 -21.68 20.72 11.17
N LEU A 162 -20.60 21.14 11.81
CA LEU A 162 -19.93 20.42 12.89
C LEU A 162 -20.25 21.09 14.22
N SER A 163 -20.86 20.35 15.15
CA SER A 163 -21.02 20.77 16.54
C SER A 163 -19.86 20.29 17.38
N LEU A 164 -19.29 21.18 18.19
CA LEU A 164 -18.13 20.92 19.02
C LEU A 164 -18.53 20.74 20.51
N GLN A 165 -17.70 20.06 21.30
CA GLN A 165 -17.93 19.82 22.71
C GLN A 165 -17.92 21.11 23.53
N GLY A 166 -17.08 22.09 23.16
CA GLY A 166 -17.10 23.45 23.71
C GLY A 166 -18.32 24.30 23.34
N GLY A 167 -19.33 23.74 22.66
CA GLY A 167 -20.57 24.42 22.28
C GLY A 167 -20.48 25.29 21.02
N ARG A 168 -19.26 25.56 20.53
CA ARG A 168 -19.02 26.21 19.22
C ARG A 168 -19.55 25.32 18.08
N ARG A 169 -19.95 25.94 16.98
CA ARG A 169 -20.26 25.27 15.71
C ARG A 169 -19.33 25.77 14.61
N LEU A 170 -19.00 24.91 13.65
CA LEU A 170 -18.25 25.23 12.44
C LEU A 170 -19.07 24.82 11.22
N THR A 171 -18.98 25.57 10.14
CA THR A 171 -19.49 25.20 8.82
C THR A 171 -18.35 24.96 7.83
N ALA A 172 -18.46 23.91 7.04
CA ALA A 172 -17.43 23.45 6.11
C ALA A 172 -18.02 23.16 4.72
N GLY A 173 -17.30 23.46 3.65
CA GLY A 173 -17.69 23.00 2.30
C GLY A 173 -17.61 21.47 2.20
N ARG A 174 -16.46 20.92 2.60
CA ARG A 174 -16.13 19.49 2.64
C ARG A 174 -15.45 19.16 3.99
N ILE A 175 -15.52 17.90 4.42
CA ILE A 175 -14.83 17.41 5.61
C ILE A 175 -14.01 16.15 5.32
N VAL A 176 -12.95 15.93 6.08
CA VAL A 176 -12.18 14.68 6.08
C VAL A 176 -12.24 14.04 7.46
N LEU A 177 -12.72 12.80 7.55
CA LEU A 177 -12.74 12.02 8.78
C LEU A 177 -11.42 11.27 8.94
N ALA A 178 -10.46 11.86 9.66
CA ALA A 178 -9.14 11.29 9.97
C ALA A 178 -9.14 10.58 11.34
N ILE A 179 -10.19 9.82 11.62
CA ILE A 179 -10.48 9.28 12.95
C ILE A 179 -9.87 7.88 13.10
N GLY A 180 -8.79 7.80 13.88
CA GLY A 180 -8.16 6.53 14.27
C GLY A 180 -8.87 5.82 15.44
N ASN A 181 -8.42 4.60 15.76
CA ASN A 181 -8.94 3.82 16.90
C ASN A 181 -8.38 4.25 18.27
N SER A 182 -7.69 5.40 18.38
CA SER A 182 -7.01 5.86 19.62
C SER A 182 -7.94 6.04 20.83
N ASP A 183 -9.22 6.35 20.60
CA ASP A 183 -10.25 6.43 21.67
C ASP A 183 -10.82 5.06 22.09
N ALA A 184 -10.38 3.96 21.45
CA ALA A 184 -10.88 2.61 21.70
C ALA A 184 -9.75 1.60 22.01
N PRO A 185 -8.96 1.81 23.09
CA PRO A 185 -8.01 0.80 23.58
C PRO A 185 -8.73 -0.52 23.89
N ARG A 186 -8.09 -1.66 23.63
CA ARG A 186 -8.72 -2.96 23.83
C ARG A 186 -8.56 -3.41 25.28
N TRP A 187 -9.70 -3.64 25.94
CA TRP A 187 -9.79 -4.14 27.31
C TRP A 187 -10.38 -5.57 27.30
N PRO A 188 -9.59 -6.61 27.60
CA PRO A 188 -10.11 -7.94 27.89
C PRO A 188 -10.95 -7.92 29.17
N GLU A 189 -12.04 -8.69 29.18
CA GLU A 189 -12.97 -8.69 30.33
C GLU A 189 -12.29 -9.12 31.64
N SER A 190 -11.40 -10.12 31.60
CA SER A 190 -10.60 -10.57 32.74
C SER A 190 -9.76 -9.43 33.34
N ALA A 191 -9.15 -8.59 32.50
CA ALA A 191 -8.41 -7.41 32.95
C ALA A 191 -9.32 -6.31 33.53
N SER A 192 -10.51 -6.11 32.97
CA SER A 192 -11.50 -5.18 33.53
C SER A 192 -12.00 -5.64 34.92
N ARG A 193 -12.23 -6.94 35.11
CA ARG A 193 -12.60 -7.51 36.42
C ARG A 193 -11.48 -7.34 37.46
N LEU A 194 -10.22 -7.57 37.08
CA LEU A 194 -9.06 -7.33 37.94
C LEU A 194 -8.94 -5.85 38.36
N ARG A 195 -9.16 -4.91 37.43
CA ARG A 195 -9.19 -3.47 37.74
C ARG A 195 -10.31 -3.12 38.72
N ALA A 196 -11.51 -3.68 38.51
CA ALA A 196 -12.67 -3.47 39.39
C ALA A 196 -12.46 -4.07 40.80
N ALA A 197 -11.68 -5.15 40.91
CA ALA A 197 -11.25 -5.74 42.18
C ALA A 197 -10.11 -4.97 42.88
N GLY A 198 -9.73 -3.79 42.39
CA GLY A 198 -8.69 -2.93 42.98
C GLY A 198 -7.26 -3.22 42.51
N GLY A 199 -7.07 -4.08 41.51
CA GLY A 199 -5.76 -4.37 40.93
C GLY A 199 -5.21 -3.20 40.10
N LEU A 200 -3.89 -3.00 40.13
CA LEU A 200 -3.21 -1.98 39.31
C LEU A 200 -3.13 -2.41 37.84
N VAL A 201 -4.24 -2.21 37.12
CA VAL A 201 -4.39 -2.55 35.70
C VAL A 201 -4.51 -1.28 34.85
N ARG A 202 -3.62 -1.12 33.88
CA ARG A 202 -3.56 0.06 32.98
C ARG A 202 -3.42 -0.39 31.53
N HIS A 203 -4.04 0.32 30.57
CA HIS A 203 -3.70 0.12 29.16
C HIS A 203 -2.53 1.02 28.75
N ILE A 204 -1.58 0.54 27.95
CA ILE A 204 -0.37 1.30 27.52
C ILE A 204 -0.69 2.63 26.81
N PHE A 205 -1.90 2.70 26.22
CA PHE A 205 -2.46 3.85 25.52
C PHE A 205 -3.72 4.42 26.22
N GLU A 206 -3.84 4.28 27.54
CA GLU A 206 -4.85 5.02 28.31
C GLU A 206 -4.34 6.41 28.72
N GLY A 207 -5.25 7.38 28.82
CA GLY A 207 -4.94 8.73 29.30
C GLY A 207 -4.42 9.68 28.21
N GLU A 208 -4.04 10.88 28.65
CA GLU A 208 -3.58 11.99 27.80
C GLU A 208 -2.06 12.19 27.84
N SER A 209 -1.34 11.50 28.75
CA SER A 209 0.11 11.53 28.89
C SER A 209 0.73 10.18 28.48
N ALA A 210 2.05 10.15 28.29
CA ALA A 210 2.78 8.90 28.16
C ALA A 210 2.78 8.13 29.49
N LEU A 211 2.76 6.79 29.42
CA LEU A 211 3.01 5.90 30.55
C LEU A 211 4.49 6.00 30.93
N GLU A 212 4.81 6.37 32.16
CA GLU A 212 6.21 6.45 32.61
C GLU A 212 6.62 5.27 33.52
N PRO A 213 7.84 4.69 33.38
CA PRO A 213 8.26 3.51 34.14
C PRO A 213 8.27 3.69 35.67
N ASN A 214 8.38 4.92 36.16
CA ASN A 214 8.31 5.24 37.59
C ASN A 214 6.88 5.19 38.16
N GLU A 215 5.84 5.24 37.33
CA GLU A 215 4.43 5.09 37.72
C GLU A 215 4.05 3.62 38.02
N LEU A 216 4.92 2.68 37.69
CA LEU A 216 4.73 1.25 37.87
C LEU A 216 5.56 0.71 39.04
N PRO A 217 5.12 -0.36 39.72
CA PRO A 217 5.87 -1.06 40.78
C PRO A 217 7.06 -1.86 40.21
N LYS A 218 7.67 -2.78 40.98
CA LYS A 218 8.88 -3.51 40.56
C LYS A 218 8.57 -4.67 39.62
N SER A 219 7.51 -5.43 39.91
CA SER A 219 7.05 -6.62 39.20
C SER A 219 5.84 -6.29 38.32
N VAL A 220 5.99 -6.44 37.00
CA VAL A 220 4.98 -6.02 36.01
C VAL A 220 4.68 -7.14 35.02
N ALA A 221 3.40 -7.49 34.87
CA ALA A 221 2.92 -8.29 33.74
C ALA A 221 2.59 -7.38 32.55
N ILE A 222 2.90 -7.82 31.33
CA ILE A 222 2.42 -7.17 30.09
C ILE A 222 1.55 -8.15 29.33
N LEU A 223 0.28 -7.82 29.10
CA LEU A 223 -0.61 -8.65 28.30
C LEU A 223 -0.58 -8.21 26.83
N GLY A 224 -0.02 -9.05 25.96
CA GLY A 224 0.09 -8.81 24.51
C GLY A 224 1.39 -9.35 23.91
N GLY A 225 1.33 -9.85 22.67
CA GLY A 225 2.48 -10.49 22.00
C GLY A 225 3.13 -9.69 20.86
N GLY A 226 2.65 -8.46 20.57
CA GLY A 226 3.12 -7.65 19.44
C GLY A 226 4.18 -6.60 19.80
N ILE A 227 4.62 -5.84 18.79
CA ILE A 227 5.66 -4.81 18.88
C ILE A 227 5.56 -3.89 20.11
N SER A 228 4.36 -3.38 20.45
CA SER A 228 4.17 -2.49 21.60
C SER A 228 4.48 -3.14 22.94
N ALA A 229 4.20 -4.46 23.07
CA ALA A 229 4.50 -5.23 24.27
C ALA A 229 6.02 -5.47 24.41
N ALA A 230 6.67 -5.85 23.30
CA ALA A 230 8.11 -6.08 23.27
C ALA A 230 8.92 -4.80 23.54
N GLN A 231 8.53 -3.66 22.92
CA GLN A 231 9.16 -2.36 23.17
C GLN A 231 8.98 -1.91 24.62
N LEU A 232 7.75 -2.00 25.16
CA LEU A 232 7.49 -1.65 26.57
C LEU A 232 8.29 -2.56 27.52
N ALA A 233 8.36 -3.86 27.26
CA ALA A 233 9.10 -4.79 28.12
C ALA A 233 10.59 -4.43 28.21
N VAL A 234 11.21 -4.08 27.07
CA VAL A 234 12.59 -3.60 27.04
C VAL A 234 12.72 -2.26 27.79
N ARG A 235 11.82 -1.29 27.55
CA ARG A 235 11.83 0.01 28.24
C ARG A 235 11.71 -0.14 29.77
N LEU A 236 10.84 -1.05 30.24
CA LEU A 236 10.67 -1.31 31.67
C LEU A 236 11.86 -2.08 32.26
N ALA A 237 12.44 -3.04 31.53
CA ALA A 237 13.65 -3.74 31.93
C ALA A 237 14.85 -2.79 32.05
N ASP A 238 15.03 -1.87 31.10
CA ASP A 238 16.06 -0.82 31.14
C ASP A 238 15.84 0.15 32.33
N ALA A 239 14.58 0.38 32.71
CA ALA A 239 14.21 1.11 33.94
C ALA A 239 14.29 0.24 35.22
N GLY A 240 14.91 -0.94 35.14
CA GLY A 240 15.16 -1.83 36.27
C GLY A 240 13.93 -2.57 36.79
N LYS A 241 12.87 -2.75 35.99
CA LYS A 241 11.70 -3.57 36.36
C LYS A 241 11.93 -5.05 36.05
N THR A 242 11.20 -5.91 36.74
CA THR A 242 11.09 -7.34 36.42
C THR A 242 9.79 -7.55 35.65
N VAL A 243 9.89 -8.01 34.40
CA VAL A 243 8.77 -8.03 33.46
C VAL A 243 8.39 -9.47 33.10
N THR A 244 7.09 -9.79 33.05
CA THR A 244 6.58 -11.04 32.47
C THR A 244 5.59 -10.71 31.36
N ILE A 245 5.93 -11.02 30.11
CA ILE A 245 5.00 -10.89 28.97
C ILE A 245 4.09 -12.13 28.95
N ILE A 246 2.78 -11.91 28.89
CA ILE A 246 1.76 -12.94 28.71
C ILE A 246 1.17 -12.77 27.31
N ALA A 247 1.31 -13.79 26.46
CA ALA A 247 0.88 -13.73 25.08
C ALA A 247 0.36 -15.10 24.58
N ARG A 248 -0.63 -15.09 23.69
CA ARG A 248 -1.24 -16.33 23.13
C ARG A 248 -0.39 -17.04 22.07
N HIS A 249 0.86 -16.64 21.91
CA HIS A 249 1.82 -17.19 20.93
C HIS A 249 3.25 -16.79 21.34
N PHE A 250 4.24 -17.46 20.76
CA PHE A 250 5.64 -17.01 20.80
C PHE A 250 5.87 -15.74 19.95
N PRO A 251 6.98 -15.00 20.12
CA PRO A 251 7.28 -13.81 19.32
C PRO A 251 7.28 -14.10 17.81
N ARG A 252 6.46 -13.36 17.05
CA ARG A 252 6.38 -13.44 15.59
C ARG A 252 7.22 -12.34 14.94
N GLU A 253 7.98 -12.67 13.92
CA GLU A 253 8.95 -11.77 13.28
C GLU A 253 8.47 -11.42 11.87
N HIS A 254 8.25 -10.14 11.60
CA HIS A 254 7.95 -9.59 10.27
C HIS A 254 8.45 -8.15 10.24
N ASP A 255 9.01 -7.67 9.12
CA ASP A 255 9.48 -6.28 9.04
C ASP A 255 8.32 -5.28 8.98
N PHE A 256 7.27 -5.56 8.21
CA PHE A 256 6.16 -4.65 7.95
C PHE A 256 4.81 -5.13 8.54
N ASP A 257 3.79 -4.28 8.52
CA ASP A 257 2.45 -4.60 9.06
C ASP A 257 1.65 -5.56 8.17
N SER A 258 2.00 -5.61 6.90
CA SER A 258 1.55 -6.50 5.83
C SER A 258 2.68 -6.61 4.81
N GLU A 259 2.65 -7.61 3.93
CA GLU A 259 3.63 -7.75 2.84
C GLU A 259 3.71 -6.50 1.93
N PRO A 260 4.90 -6.19 1.34
CA PRO A 260 5.09 -5.05 0.45
C PRO A 260 4.13 -4.99 -0.75
N GLY A 261 3.73 -6.14 -1.31
CA GLY A 261 2.78 -6.21 -2.43
C GLY A 261 1.39 -5.63 -2.13
N TRP A 262 1.04 -5.36 -0.86
CA TRP A 262 -0.16 -4.60 -0.46
C TRP A 262 -0.02 -3.09 -0.61
N ILE A 263 1.17 -2.65 -1.02
CA ILE A 263 1.44 -1.31 -1.49
C ILE A 263 1.20 -1.33 -3.00
N GLY A 264 2.02 -1.98 -3.80
CA GLY A 264 1.78 -2.06 -5.25
C GLY A 264 0.39 -2.61 -5.66
N PRO A 265 -0.10 -2.30 -6.87
CA PRO A 265 -1.12 -3.06 -7.57
C PRO A 265 -0.92 -4.59 -7.55
N LYS A 266 0.30 -5.12 -7.40
CA LYS A 266 0.58 -6.57 -7.24
C LYS A 266 -0.46 -7.35 -6.42
N TYR A 267 -0.83 -6.89 -5.21
CA TYR A 267 -1.98 -7.44 -4.48
C TYR A 267 -3.23 -6.54 -4.52
N MET A 268 -3.08 -5.25 -4.82
CA MET A 268 -4.21 -4.32 -4.85
C MET A 268 -5.12 -4.47 -6.11
N ARG A 269 -4.64 -5.00 -7.25
CA ARG A 269 -5.45 -5.34 -8.45
C ARG A 269 -6.51 -6.38 -8.07
N GLY A 270 -6.07 -7.53 -7.55
CA GLY A 270 -6.96 -8.61 -7.10
C GLY A 270 -7.92 -8.18 -5.99
N PHE A 271 -7.44 -7.36 -5.03
CA PHE A 271 -8.30 -6.81 -3.97
C PHE A 271 -9.36 -5.82 -4.50
N ALA A 272 -9.01 -4.96 -5.47
CA ALA A 272 -9.95 -4.03 -6.08
C ALA A 272 -11.06 -4.74 -6.86
N ALA A 273 -10.72 -5.85 -7.55
CA ALA A 273 -11.68 -6.70 -8.26
C ALA A 273 -12.74 -7.34 -7.35
N VAL A 274 -12.43 -7.61 -6.07
CA VAL A 274 -13.41 -8.14 -5.11
C VAL A 274 -14.52 -7.12 -4.86
N GLN A 275 -15.76 -7.45 -5.22
CA GLN A 275 -16.92 -6.58 -5.02
C GLN A 275 -17.53 -6.69 -3.62
N ASP A 276 -17.43 -7.86 -2.97
CA ASP A 276 -18.03 -8.11 -1.66
C ASP A 276 -17.23 -7.41 -0.52
N PRO A 277 -17.82 -6.46 0.23
CA PRO A 277 -17.13 -5.74 1.29
C PRO A 277 -16.76 -6.61 2.50
N GLY A 278 -17.48 -7.70 2.75
CA GLY A 278 -17.19 -8.70 3.78
C GLY A 278 -15.98 -9.56 3.39
N VAL A 279 -15.87 -9.95 2.11
CA VAL A 279 -14.67 -10.62 1.57
C VAL A 279 -13.47 -9.68 1.61
N ARG A 280 -13.60 -8.42 1.16
CA ARG A 280 -12.55 -7.39 1.33
C ARG A 280 -12.14 -7.29 2.81
N ARG A 281 -13.10 -7.26 3.74
CA ARG A 281 -12.85 -7.21 5.20
C ARG A 281 -12.07 -8.43 5.71
N HIS A 282 -12.34 -9.62 5.18
CA HIS A 282 -11.62 -10.84 5.50
C HIS A 282 -10.16 -10.76 5.01
N ILE A 283 -9.94 -10.41 3.74
CA ILE A 283 -8.61 -10.24 3.13
C ILE A 283 -7.76 -9.26 3.95
N ILE A 284 -8.30 -8.07 4.26
CA ILE A 284 -7.64 -7.06 5.11
C ILE A 284 -7.25 -7.59 6.49
N SER A 285 -8.04 -8.51 7.04
CA SER A 285 -7.80 -9.09 8.36
C SER A 285 -6.74 -10.18 8.35
N LYS A 286 -6.60 -10.91 7.23
CA LYS A 286 -5.59 -11.95 6.99
C LYS A 286 -4.23 -11.36 6.63
N ALA A 287 -4.18 -10.41 5.71
CA ALA A 287 -2.96 -9.76 5.20
C ALA A 287 -2.15 -8.99 6.25
N ARG A 288 -2.75 -8.66 7.41
CA ARG A 288 -2.07 -7.93 8.48
C ARG A 288 -1.40 -8.89 9.45
N HIS A 289 -0.08 -8.81 9.58
CA HIS A 289 0.74 -9.61 10.50
C HIS A 289 0.54 -9.20 11.97
N ARG A 290 -0.67 -9.39 12.52
CA ARG A 290 -1.03 -8.96 13.89
C ARG A 290 -0.23 -9.74 14.93
N GLY A 291 0.27 -9.03 15.94
CA GLY A 291 1.10 -9.62 17.00
C GLY A 291 2.54 -9.90 16.57
N SER A 292 2.99 -9.34 15.44
CA SER A 292 4.40 -9.37 15.02
C SER A 292 5.21 -8.21 15.60
N MET A 293 6.53 -8.31 15.44
CA MET A 293 7.51 -7.25 15.67
C MET A 293 8.67 -7.38 14.67
N PRO A 294 9.35 -6.27 14.31
CA PRO A 294 10.55 -6.31 13.47
C PRO A 294 11.73 -7.08 14.12
N PRO A 295 12.67 -7.59 13.31
CA PRO A 295 13.86 -8.31 13.76
C PRO A 295 14.70 -7.56 14.81
N ASP A 296 14.84 -6.23 14.69
CA ASP A 296 15.64 -5.44 15.64
C ASP A 296 14.97 -5.32 17.03
N VAL A 297 13.63 -5.29 17.06
CA VAL A 297 12.84 -5.29 18.29
C VAL A 297 12.91 -6.67 18.95
N LYS A 298 12.77 -7.76 18.18
CA LYS A 298 12.94 -9.12 18.69
C LYS A 298 14.36 -9.33 19.27
N ARG A 299 15.40 -8.90 18.56
CA ARG A 299 16.80 -8.93 19.06
C ARG A 299 17.03 -8.10 20.31
N ALA A 300 16.24 -7.05 20.56
CA ALA A 300 16.30 -6.30 21.83
C ALA A 300 15.59 -7.07 22.95
N LEU A 301 14.41 -7.62 22.68
CA LEU A 301 13.65 -8.47 23.61
C LEU A 301 14.46 -9.69 24.05
N THR A 302 15.05 -10.45 23.10
CA THR A 302 15.87 -11.63 23.41
C THR A 302 17.09 -11.30 24.28
N ARG A 303 17.70 -10.12 24.12
CA ARG A 303 18.78 -9.67 25.02
C ARG A 303 18.28 -9.44 26.45
N ALA A 304 17.10 -8.85 26.62
CA ALA A 304 16.48 -8.67 27.93
C ALA A 304 16.02 -10.01 28.56
N GLN A 305 15.59 -10.97 27.74
CA GLN A 305 15.30 -12.33 28.19
C GLN A 305 16.56 -13.06 28.67
N ASN A 306 17.66 -12.99 27.91
CA ASN A 306 18.94 -13.59 28.28
C ASN A 306 19.56 -12.94 29.53
N ALA A 307 19.25 -11.67 29.80
CA ALA A 307 19.62 -10.97 31.02
C ALA A 307 18.72 -11.30 32.23
N GLY A 308 17.65 -12.10 32.04
CA GLY A 308 16.70 -12.48 33.08
C GLY A 308 15.72 -11.38 33.53
N SER A 309 15.76 -10.20 32.91
CA SER A 309 14.89 -9.06 33.28
C SER A 309 13.49 -9.16 32.65
N VAL A 310 13.35 -9.90 31.55
CA VAL A 310 12.06 -10.17 30.87
C VAL A 310 11.82 -11.67 30.76
N ARG A 311 10.64 -12.14 31.17
CA ARG A 311 10.13 -13.49 30.91
C ARG A 311 9.03 -13.46 29.86
N TRP A 312 8.84 -14.55 29.12
CA TRP A 312 7.74 -14.73 28.17
C TRP A 312 6.95 -15.99 28.55
N THR A 313 5.66 -15.85 28.76
CA THR A 313 4.73 -16.93 29.09
C THR A 313 3.68 -17.04 27.99
N VAL A 314 3.51 -18.24 27.43
CA VAL A 314 2.50 -18.50 26.41
C VAL A 314 1.18 -18.90 27.06
N GLY A 315 0.15 -18.09 26.90
CA GLY A 315 -1.20 -18.32 27.46
C GLY A 315 -2.14 -17.12 27.29
N ALA A 316 -3.40 -17.31 27.66
CA ALA A 316 -4.45 -16.31 27.74
C ALA A 316 -4.81 -16.02 29.22
N LEU A 317 -5.03 -14.75 29.55
CA LEU A 317 -5.47 -14.34 30.88
C LEU A 317 -6.95 -14.67 31.08
N MET A 318 -7.23 -15.71 31.86
CA MET A 318 -8.60 -16.15 32.19
C MET A 318 -9.18 -15.32 33.35
N GLY A 319 -8.36 -14.91 34.30
CA GLY A 319 -8.79 -14.12 35.46
C GLY A 319 -7.65 -13.94 36.45
N GLY A 320 -7.99 -13.87 37.73
CA GLY A 320 -7.02 -13.77 38.81
C GLY A 320 -7.63 -13.20 40.09
N THR A 321 -6.83 -13.16 41.15
CA THR A 321 -7.20 -12.55 42.43
C THR A 321 -6.31 -11.35 42.73
N VAL A 322 -6.81 -10.44 43.59
CA VAL A 322 -6.10 -9.22 44.03
C VAL A 322 -5.93 -9.29 45.54
N HIS A 323 -4.69 -9.23 46.03
CA HIS A 323 -4.36 -9.35 47.45
C HIS A 323 -3.18 -8.44 47.80
N GLY A 324 -3.36 -7.55 48.80
CA GLY A 324 -2.25 -6.83 49.43
C GLY A 324 -1.43 -5.88 48.54
N GLY A 325 -1.96 -5.47 47.37
CA GLY A 325 -1.23 -4.69 46.36
C GLY A 325 -0.62 -5.53 45.23
N SER A 326 -0.72 -6.86 45.32
CA SER A 326 -0.32 -7.82 44.29
C SER A 326 -1.54 -8.46 43.62
N MET A 327 -1.30 -9.07 42.46
CA MET A 327 -2.27 -9.82 41.67
C MET A 327 -1.70 -11.19 41.31
N VAL A 328 -2.49 -12.24 41.49
CA VAL A 328 -2.18 -13.59 40.99
C VAL A 328 -3.00 -13.79 39.73
N LEU A 329 -2.33 -13.83 38.57
CA LEU A 329 -2.96 -13.89 37.26
C LEU A 329 -3.13 -15.34 36.81
N ALA A 330 -4.38 -15.78 36.68
CA ALA A 330 -4.73 -17.13 36.24
C ALA A 330 -4.71 -17.23 34.71
N LEU A 331 -3.95 -18.20 34.20
CA LEU A 331 -3.80 -18.47 32.76
C LEU A 331 -4.68 -19.65 32.32
N ASP A 332 -4.77 -19.89 31.01
CA ASP A 332 -5.33 -21.10 30.45
C ASP A 332 -4.30 -22.26 30.45
N GLY A 333 -4.80 -23.50 30.45
CA GLY A 333 -3.99 -24.72 30.38
C GLY A 333 -3.38 -25.16 31.72
N GLU A 334 -2.21 -25.79 31.65
CA GLU A 334 -1.41 -26.24 32.81
C GLU A 334 -0.33 -25.21 33.22
N GLN A 335 -0.39 -24.02 32.64
CA GLN A 335 0.56 -22.94 32.89
C GLN A 335 0.44 -22.44 34.32
N ALA A 336 1.59 -22.27 34.99
CA ALA A 336 1.63 -21.71 36.33
C ALA A 336 1.12 -20.25 36.35
N ASP A 337 0.36 -19.92 37.40
CA ASP A 337 -0.13 -18.57 37.66
C ASP A 337 1.01 -17.55 37.75
N VAL A 338 0.74 -16.31 37.33
CA VAL A 338 1.74 -15.24 37.28
C VAL A 338 1.45 -14.20 38.36
N GLU A 339 2.26 -14.18 39.42
CA GLU A 339 2.19 -13.17 40.49
C GLU A 339 2.95 -11.89 40.12
N VAL A 340 2.27 -10.74 40.18
CA VAL A 340 2.81 -9.40 39.85
C VAL A 340 2.16 -8.29 40.66
N GLU A 341 2.79 -7.12 40.71
CA GLU A 341 2.23 -5.92 41.38
C GLU A 341 1.40 -5.05 40.41
N ALA A 342 1.66 -5.13 39.10
CA ALA A 342 0.89 -4.41 38.07
C ALA A 342 0.69 -5.23 36.79
N LEU A 343 -0.39 -4.91 36.06
CA LEU A 343 -0.72 -5.49 34.76
C LEU A 343 -0.90 -4.37 33.72
N VAL A 344 0.00 -4.32 32.73
CA VAL A 344 -0.10 -3.37 31.62
C VAL A 344 -0.65 -4.07 30.38
N LEU A 345 -1.75 -3.55 29.84
CA LEU A 345 -2.39 -4.07 28.65
C LEU A 345 -1.74 -3.46 27.41
N ALA A 346 -1.01 -4.28 26.65
CA ALA A 346 -0.49 -3.96 25.33
C ALA A 346 -1.32 -4.67 24.23
N THR A 347 -2.65 -4.75 24.42
CA THR A 347 -3.54 -5.56 23.57
C THR A 347 -4.05 -4.83 22.32
N GLY A 348 -3.53 -3.62 22.07
CA GLY A 348 -3.83 -2.79 20.90
C GLY A 348 -5.18 -2.07 21.02
N PHE A 349 -5.82 -1.83 19.88
CA PHE A 349 -7.11 -1.14 19.82
C PHE A 349 -8.23 -2.07 19.34
N SER A 350 -9.47 -1.62 19.48
CA SER A 350 -10.66 -2.29 18.93
C SER A 350 -10.54 -2.52 17.42
N SER A 351 -11.06 -3.66 16.95
CA SER A 351 -11.20 -3.97 15.51
C SER A 351 -12.48 -3.40 14.88
N ARG A 352 -13.41 -2.87 15.69
CA ARG A 352 -14.62 -2.19 15.21
C ARG A 352 -14.28 -0.84 14.54
N ARG A 353 -15.23 -0.31 13.76
CA ARG A 353 -15.14 1.03 13.16
C ARG A 353 -14.84 2.07 14.25
N PRO A 354 -13.88 3.00 14.06
CA PRO A 354 -13.67 4.12 14.97
C PRO A 354 -14.81 5.16 14.88
N GLY A 355 -14.77 6.20 15.72
CA GLY A 355 -15.70 7.35 15.67
C GLY A 355 -16.99 7.21 16.52
N GLY A 356 -17.40 5.98 16.85
CA GLY A 356 -18.48 5.71 17.82
C GLY A 356 -19.79 6.47 17.54
N GLU A 357 -20.48 6.86 18.61
CA GLU A 357 -21.83 7.46 18.57
C GLU A 357 -21.95 8.66 17.61
N MET A 358 -20.88 9.45 17.45
CA MET A 358 -20.86 10.59 16.51
C MET A 358 -20.98 10.14 15.06
N LEU A 359 -20.29 9.06 14.66
CA LEU A 359 -20.44 8.47 13.33
C LEU A 359 -21.69 7.60 13.22
N ASP A 360 -22.13 6.95 14.31
CA ASP A 360 -23.37 6.17 14.31
C ASP A 360 -24.57 7.10 14.01
N LYS A 361 -24.60 8.30 14.60
CA LYS A 361 -25.58 9.35 14.28
C LYS A 361 -25.40 9.92 12.87
N LEU A 362 -24.18 10.21 12.44
CA LEU A 362 -23.94 10.71 11.07
C LEU A 362 -24.44 9.72 10.01
N VAL A 363 -24.28 8.41 10.24
CA VAL A 363 -24.81 7.37 9.35
C VAL A 363 -26.33 7.32 9.38
N ALA A 364 -26.94 7.30 10.57
CA ALA A 364 -28.38 7.16 10.72
C ALA A 364 -29.18 8.42 10.34
N GLU A 365 -28.61 9.62 10.49
CA GLU A 365 -29.28 10.90 10.14
C GLU A 365 -29.17 11.26 8.65
N HIS A 366 -28.29 10.59 7.90
CA HIS A 366 -27.97 10.92 6.49
C HIS A 366 -27.86 9.70 5.55
N ASP A 367 -28.35 8.54 5.98
CA ASP A 367 -28.40 7.29 5.20
C ASP A 367 -27.07 6.93 4.51
N LEU A 368 -25.94 7.15 5.19
CA LEU A 368 -24.62 6.95 4.59
C LEU A 368 -24.32 5.45 4.40
N PRO A 369 -23.83 5.02 3.21
CA PRO A 369 -23.69 3.61 2.89
C PRO A 369 -22.57 2.95 3.70
N VAL A 370 -22.87 1.81 4.31
CA VAL A 370 -21.91 1.03 5.13
C VAL A 370 -22.00 -0.46 4.80
N ALA A 371 -20.87 -1.15 4.93
CA ALA A 371 -20.84 -2.61 4.94
C ALA A 371 -21.50 -3.14 6.22
N GLU A 372 -21.88 -4.42 6.25
CA GLU A 372 -22.43 -5.10 7.44
C GLU A 372 -21.52 -4.97 8.68
N CYS A 373 -20.20 -4.98 8.48
CA CYS A 373 -19.22 -4.74 9.55
C CYS A 373 -19.17 -3.28 10.08
N GLY A 374 -20.06 -2.42 9.59
CA GLY A 374 -20.24 -1.01 9.93
C GLY A 374 -19.30 -0.05 9.22
N TYR A 375 -18.28 -0.51 8.50
CA TYR A 375 -17.30 0.36 7.84
C TYR A 375 -17.90 1.11 6.63
N PRO A 376 -17.46 2.34 6.33
CA PRO A 376 -17.90 3.11 5.17
C PRO A 376 -17.74 2.36 3.85
N LEU A 377 -18.76 2.43 2.99
CA LEU A 377 -18.62 2.16 1.57
C LEU A 377 -18.35 3.52 0.89
N VAL A 378 -17.22 3.63 0.23
CA VAL A 378 -16.75 4.88 -0.40
C VAL A 378 -16.36 4.61 -1.85
N ASP A 379 -16.30 5.67 -2.65
CA ASP A 379 -15.79 5.55 -4.02
C ASP A 379 -14.25 5.51 -4.07
N ASP A 380 -13.73 5.36 -5.29
CA ASP A 380 -12.32 5.40 -5.65
C ASP A 380 -11.57 6.62 -5.06
N GLN A 381 -12.26 7.75 -4.94
CA GLN A 381 -11.75 9.01 -4.39
C GLN A 381 -11.93 9.13 -2.86
N LEU A 382 -12.34 8.05 -2.18
CA LEU A 382 -12.62 7.98 -0.75
C LEU A 382 -13.73 8.93 -0.29
N ARG A 383 -14.67 9.29 -1.18
CA ARG A 383 -15.88 10.03 -0.85
C ARG A 383 -16.92 9.06 -0.30
N TRP A 384 -17.32 9.30 0.94
CA TRP A 384 -18.47 8.64 1.57
C TRP A 384 -19.78 9.39 1.28
N HIS A 385 -19.66 10.70 1.05
CA HIS A 385 -20.69 11.63 0.61
C HIS A 385 -19.98 12.75 -0.15
N PRO A 386 -20.62 13.51 -1.07
CA PRO A 386 -19.98 14.64 -1.77
C PRO A 386 -19.33 15.71 -0.86
N ARG A 387 -19.67 15.72 0.43
CA ARG A 387 -19.06 16.58 1.47
C ARG A 387 -18.23 15.82 2.51
N VAL A 388 -18.15 14.50 2.49
CA VAL A 388 -17.47 13.68 3.51
C VAL A 388 -16.48 12.74 2.85
N PHE A 389 -15.21 12.94 3.15
CA PHE A 389 -14.10 12.09 2.75
C PHE A 389 -13.59 11.32 3.97
N VAL A 390 -12.94 10.18 3.74
CA VAL A 390 -12.40 9.33 4.82
C VAL A 390 -10.91 9.04 4.61
N THR A 391 -10.19 8.82 5.71
CA THR A 391 -8.81 8.34 5.70
C THR A 391 -8.57 7.41 6.89
N GLY A 392 -7.43 6.71 6.92
CA GLY A 392 -7.11 5.78 8.00
C GLY A 392 -8.02 4.55 8.00
N PRO A 393 -8.41 4.02 9.18
CA PRO A 393 -9.28 2.85 9.27
C PRO A 393 -10.61 2.99 8.52
N LEU A 394 -11.16 4.21 8.41
CA LEU A 394 -12.44 4.44 7.73
C LEU A 394 -12.37 4.24 6.22
N ALA A 395 -11.17 4.30 5.62
CA ALA A 395 -10.93 4.06 4.20
C ALA A 395 -10.53 2.60 3.89
N GLU A 396 -10.48 1.70 4.88
CA GLU A 396 -9.76 0.43 4.71
C GLU A 396 -10.42 -0.58 3.77
N LEU A 397 -11.74 -0.49 3.54
CA LEU A 397 -12.41 -1.32 2.54
C LEU A 397 -12.05 -0.95 1.10
N GLU A 398 -11.35 0.17 0.89
CA GLU A 398 -10.93 0.65 -0.44
C GLU A 398 -9.39 0.75 -0.54
N LEU A 399 -8.70 1.18 0.52
CA LEU A 399 -7.24 1.22 0.59
C LEU A 399 -6.58 -0.07 1.10
N GLY A 400 -7.36 -1.13 1.37
CA GLY A 400 -6.83 -2.43 1.76
C GLY A 400 -6.05 -2.47 3.09
N PRO A 401 -5.10 -3.41 3.25
CA PRO A 401 -4.38 -3.62 4.50
C PRO A 401 -3.57 -2.41 4.97
N THR A 402 -2.99 -1.65 4.05
CA THR A 402 -2.09 -0.53 4.33
C THR A 402 -2.81 0.73 4.84
N ALA A 403 -4.13 0.80 4.73
CA ALA A 403 -4.98 1.92 5.16
C ALA A 403 -4.74 2.43 6.60
N ARG A 404 -4.14 1.63 7.49
CA ARG A 404 -3.84 1.99 8.90
C ARG A 404 -2.39 2.41 9.18
N ASN A 405 -1.52 2.43 8.16
CA ASN A 405 -0.13 2.88 8.28
C ASN A 405 0.14 4.16 7.46
N LEU A 406 1.38 4.66 7.49
CA LEU A 406 1.74 5.90 6.81
C LEU A 406 1.69 5.82 5.27
N THR A 407 1.75 4.62 4.67
CA THR A 407 1.49 4.43 3.24
C THR A 407 0.03 4.76 2.91
N GLY A 408 -0.90 4.17 3.66
CA GLY A 408 -2.33 4.43 3.51
C GLY A 408 -2.70 5.90 3.79
N ALA A 409 -1.96 6.57 4.69
CA ALA A 409 -2.12 8.00 4.93
C ALA A 409 -1.78 8.86 3.69
N ARG A 410 -0.68 8.55 2.99
CA ARG A 410 -0.26 9.25 1.76
C ARG A 410 -1.29 9.07 0.66
N ARG A 411 -1.58 7.82 0.30
CA ARG A 411 -2.56 7.45 -0.75
C ARG A 411 -3.96 8.01 -0.54
N ALA A 412 -4.40 8.08 0.72
CA ALA A 412 -5.65 8.74 1.04
C ALA A 412 -5.61 10.24 0.74
N ALA A 413 -4.50 10.92 1.05
CA ALA A 413 -4.31 12.33 0.74
C ALA A 413 -4.23 12.58 -0.77
N ASP A 414 -3.56 11.72 -1.54
CA ASP A 414 -3.50 11.80 -3.01
C ASP A 414 -4.90 11.77 -3.64
N ARG A 415 -5.73 10.76 -3.28
CA ARG A 415 -7.12 10.62 -3.73
C ARG A 415 -8.00 11.80 -3.27
N VAL A 416 -7.89 12.23 -2.01
CA VAL A 416 -8.63 13.40 -1.50
C VAL A 416 -8.26 14.70 -2.23
N VAL A 417 -6.98 14.89 -2.57
CA VAL A 417 -6.50 16.03 -3.37
C VAL A 417 -7.01 15.96 -4.81
N ALA A 418 -6.92 14.80 -5.47
CA ALA A 418 -7.41 14.62 -6.84
C ALA A 418 -8.90 14.99 -6.95
N ALA A 419 -9.73 14.47 -6.04
CA ALA A 419 -11.14 14.84 -5.97
C ALA A 419 -11.42 16.28 -5.53
N SER A 420 -10.52 16.92 -4.81
CA SER A 420 -10.69 18.33 -4.41
C SER A 420 -10.69 19.28 -5.62
N LYS A 421 -9.88 18.96 -6.64
CA LYS A 421 -9.69 19.69 -7.90
C LYS A 421 -10.91 19.60 -8.83
N ILE A 422 -11.85 18.68 -8.58
CA ILE A 422 -13.08 18.51 -9.36
C ILE A 422 -14.19 19.43 -8.79
N PRO A 423 -14.85 20.27 -9.63
CA PRO A 423 -15.98 21.09 -9.22
C PRO A 423 -17.19 20.25 -8.74
N MET A 424 -17.93 20.79 -7.76
CA MET A 424 -19.17 20.19 -7.26
C MET A 424 -20.34 20.42 -8.24
N ASP A 425 -20.36 19.72 -9.38
CA ASP A 425 -21.42 19.86 -10.38
C ASP A 425 -22.74 19.20 -9.91
N GLY A 426 -23.61 20.02 -9.31
CA GLY A 426 -24.82 19.58 -8.58
C GLY A 426 -25.92 18.90 -9.41
N GLY A 427 -25.74 18.75 -10.73
CA GLY A 427 -26.70 18.12 -11.63
C GLY A 427 -26.47 16.63 -11.91
N LYS A 428 -25.21 16.19 -12.08
CA LYS A 428 -24.91 14.84 -12.59
C LYS A 428 -24.82 13.76 -11.50
N THR A 429 -24.18 14.07 -10.37
CA THR A 429 -23.99 13.12 -9.26
C THR A 429 -25.32 12.63 -8.67
N ARG A 430 -26.37 13.47 -8.70
CA ARG A 430 -27.73 13.11 -8.29
C ARG A 430 -28.34 12.00 -9.14
N LYS A 431 -28.09 11.97 -10.44
CA LYS A 431 -28.58 10.87 -11.31
C LYS A 431 -27.86 9.57 -10.99
N LEU A 432 -26.53 9.60 -10.87
CA LEU A 432 -25.73 8.41 -10.60
C LEU A 432 -26.08 7.78 -9.24
N PHE A 433 -26.21 8.59 -8.18
CA PHE A 433 -26.64 8.09 -6.86
C PHE A 433 -28.09 7.57 -6.85
N ALA A 434 -29.03 8.24 -7.52
CA ALA A 434 -30.40 7.75 -7.62
C ALA A 434 -30.50 6.41 -8.37
N GLN A 435 -29.62 6.19 -9.35
CA GLN A 435 -29.60 4.97 -10.15
C GLN A 435 -29.03 3.77 -9.35
N VAL A 436 -27.99 3.99 -8.55
CA VAL A 436 -27.41 2.98 -7.62
C VAL A 436 -28.37 2.67 -6.45
N LEU A 437 -29.05 3.68 -5.90
CA LEU A 437 -30.07 3.47 -4.85
C LEU A 437 -31.31 2.73 -5.37
N ALA A 438 -31.68 2.94 -6.64
CA ALA A 438 -32.79 2.23 -7.26
C ALA A 438 -32.50 0.73 -7.43
N THR A 439 -31.29 0.35 -7.84
CA THR A 439 -30.89 -1.07 -7.94
C THR A 439 -30.80 -1.74 -6.57
N ALA A 440 -30.27 -1.06 -5.55
CA ALA A 440 -30.21 -1.59 -4.18
C ALA A 440 -31.62 -1.80 -3.55
N SER A 441 -32.52 -0.83 -3.68
CA SER A 441 -33.90 -0.96 -3.18
C SER A 441 -34.73 -1.97 -3.97
N ALA A 442 -34.53 -2.08 -5.29
CA ALA A 442 -35.23 -3.07 -6.12
C ALA A 442 -34.87 -4.51 -5.75
N PHE A 443 -33.60 -4.78 -5.41
CA PHE A 443 -33.16 -6.09 -4.93
C PHE A 443 -33.83 -6.46 -3.59
N TYR A 444 -33.97 -5.49 -2.68
CA TYR A 444 -34.59 -5.71 -1.37
C TYR A 444 -36.11 -5.94 -1.47
N PHE A 445 -36.81 -5.21 -2.36
CA PHE A 445 -38.23 -5.42 -2.61
C PHE A 445 -38.54 -6.74 -3.36
N ALA A 446 -37.64 -7.18 -4.24
CA ALA A 446 -37.81 -8.44 -4.97
C ALA A 446 -37.62 -9.70 -4.10
N LEU A 447 -36.86 -9.61 -2.99
CA LEU A 447 -36.57 -10.73 -2.10
C LEU A 447 -37.51 -10.86 -0.89
N PHE A 448 -38.19 -9.78 -0.46
CA PHE A 448 -39.01 -9.77 0.77
C PHE A 448 -40.42 -9.17 0.62
N GLY A 449 -40.95 -9.10 -0.59
CA GLY A 449 -42.30 -8.60 -0.88
C GLY A 449 -43.44 -9.52 -0.43
N ILE A 450 -43.71 -9.64 0.88
CA ILE A 450 -44.96 -10.23 1.40
C ILE A 450 -45.95 -9.10 1.72
N GLY A 451 -46.93 -8.91 0.84
CA GLY A 451 -48.14 -8.15 1.14
C GLY A 451 -49.21 -9.05 1.75
N CYS A 452 -49.79 -8.67 2.89
CA CYS A 452 -50.86 -9.42 3.54
C CYS A 452 -52.14 -9.50 2.68
N GLN A 453 -52.77 -10.68 2.66
CA GLN A 453 -54.22 -10.82 2.64
C GLN A 453 -54.63 -12.16 3.26
N ASP A 454 -55.70 -12.15 4.06
CA ASP A 454 -56.15 -13.28 4.87
C ASP A 454 -56.75 -14.42 4.03
N ALA A 455 -56.46 -15.67 4.41
CA ALA A 455 -57.29 -16.83 4.07
C ALA A 455 -57.12 -17.95 5.13
N ASP A 456 -58.20 -18.69 5.35
CA ASP A 456 -58.46 -19.51 6.53
C ASP A 456 -58.12 -21.00 6.35
N LEU A 457 -57.72 -21.65 7.45
CA LEU A 457 -57.81 -23.09 7.81
C LEU A 457 -57.43 -24.27 6.86
N SER A 458 -57.04 -25.37 7.53
CA SER A 458 -57.20 -26.80 7.15
C SER A 458 -56.01 -27.56 6.51
N SER A 459 -55.30 -28.27 7.39
CA SER A 459 -54.74 -29.65 7.25
C SER A 459 -54.72 -30.35 5.88
N LYS A 460 -53.55 -30.92 5.54
CA LYS A 460 -53.29 -32.36 5.74
C LYS A 460 -51.80 -32.73 5.54
N GLU A 461 -51.39 -33.78 6.25
CA GLU A 461 -50.05 -34.37 6.17
C GLU A 461 -49.81 -35.06 4.82
N THR A 462 -48.56 -35.12 4.37
CA THR A 462 -48.00 -36.39 3.90
C THR A 462 -46.55 -36.49 4.33
N ARG A 463 -46.29 -37.47 5.21
CA ARG A 463 -44.99 -37.72 5.85
C ARG A 463 -44.26 -38.80 5.07
N ALA A 464 -43.01 -38.55 4.70
CA ALA A 464 -42.09 -39.57 4.22
C ALA A 464 -40.85 -39.51 5.11
N ASP A 465 -40.86 -40.28 6.20
CA ASP A 465 -39.68 -40.42 7.06
C ASP A 465 -38.63 -41.28 6.31
N VAL A 466 -37.45 -40.72 6.07
CA VAL A 466 -36.22 -41.51 5.85
C VAL A 466 -35.22 -41.08 6.91
N SER A 467 -34.96 -41.98 7.85
CA SER A 467 -34.06 -41.77 8.98
C SER A 467 -32.60 -41.69 8.51
N VAL A 468 -31.94 -40.56 8.73
CA VAL A 468 -30.48 -40.46 8.60
C VAL A 468 -29.86 -41.00 9.89
N GLN A 469 -29.14 -42.12 9.79
CA GLN A 469 -28.25 -42.57 10.87
C GLN A 469 -27.05 -41.62 10.92
N VAL A 470 -26.70 -41.18 12.14
CA VAL A 470 -25.46 -40.44 12.37
C VAL A 470 -24.32 -41.45 12.39
N ASP A 471 -23.55 -41.51 11.30
CA ASP A 471 -22.27 -42.22 11.30
C ASP A 471 -21.13 -41.23 11.60
N SER A 472 -20.17 -41.67 12.40
CA SER A 472 -19.07 -40.86 12.93
C SER A 472 -17.81 -41.04 12.08
N GLY A 473 -17.84 -40.50 10.86
CA GLY A 473 -16.67 -40.32 10.00
C GLY A 473 -15.99 -38.97 10.24
N GLY A 474 -14.65 -38.95 10.25
CA GLY A 474 -13.87 -37.70 10.25
C GLY A 474 -13.99 -36.95 8.91
N PRO A 475 -13.49 -35.70 8.82
CA PRO A 475 -13.51 -34.96 7.57
C PRO A 475 -12.57 -35.63 6.56
N GLU A 476 -13.14 -36.24 5.52
CA GLU A 476 -12.36 -36.60 4.34
C GLU A 476 -12.00 -35.33 3.56
N ASP A 477 -10.74 -35.31 3.15
CA ASP A 477 -10.11 -34.23 2.39
C ASP A 477 -10.70 -34.17 0.98
N SER A 478 -11.52 -33.16 0.69
CA SER A 478 -11.93 -32.85 -0.68
C SER A 478 -10.80 -32.12 -1.41
N GLY A 479 -9.68 -32.83 -1.59
CA GLY A 479 -8.51 -32.31 -2.29
C GLY A 479 -8.83 -32.09 -3.77
N GLU A 480 -9.01 -30.83 -4.14
CA GLU A 480 -8.78 -30.42 -5.53
C GLU A 480 -7.31 -30.76 -5.85
N PRO A 481 -7.01 -31.43 -6.97
CA PRO A 481 -5.64 -31.82 -7.28
C PRO A 481 -4.80 -30.56 -7.47
N MET A 482 -3.75 -30.42 -6.64
CA MET A 482 -2.73 -29.39 -6.85
C MET A 482 -2.13 -29.60 -8.24
N VAL A 483 -2.26 -28.58 -9.09
CA VAL A 483 -1.62 -28.56 -10.41
C VAL A 483 -0.11 -28.45 -10.19
N GLU A 484 0.65 -29.37 -10.76
CA GLU A 484 2.12 -29.39 -10.68
C GLU A 484 2.69 -28.20 -11.45
N ALA A 485 3.67 -27.50 -10.87
CA ALA A 485 4.29 -26.34 -11.50
C ALA A 485 5.22 -26.78 -12.65
N LEU A 486 5.16 -26.07 -13.78
CA LEU A 486 5.91 -26.39 -14.98
C LEU A 486 7.27 -25.65 -15.03
N PRO A 487 8.28 -26.21 -15.73
CA PRO A 487 9.50 -25.48 -16.04
C PRO A 487 9.22 -24.33 -17.03
N PRO A 488 10.07 -23.30 -17.06
CA PRO A 488 9.85 -22.10 -17.89
C PRO A 488 9.99 -22.37 -19.40
N GLN A 489 10.84 -23.31 -19.83
CA GLN A 489 10.99 -23.69 -21.24
C GLN A 489 9.64 -24.04 -21.89
N GLY A 490 9.25 -23.28 -22.92
CA GLY A 490 8.01 -23.46 -23.67
C GLY A 490 6.73 -23.05 -22.94
N ASN A 491 6.82 -22.54 -21.70
CA ASN A 491 5.68 -22.10 -20.88
C ASN A 491 5.77 -20.62 -20.46
N LEU A 492 6.94 -19.98 -20.62
CA LEU A 492 7.19 -18.59 -20.31
C LEU A 492 7.74 -17.87 -21.56
N LEU A 493 7.19 -16.69 -21.88
CA LEU A 493 7.68 -15.84 -22.98
C LEU A 493 7.88 -14.40 -22.51
N ILE A 494 8.76 -13.67 -23.18
CA ILE A 494 8.83 -12.21 -23.19
C ILE A 494 7.59 -11.70 -23.94
N GLU A 495 6.74 -10.94 -23.25
CA GLU A 495 5.58 -10.28 -23.85
C GLU A 495 5.95 -8.89 -24.38
N GLU A 496 6.62 -8.05 -23.58
CA GLU A 496 6.96 -6.68 -23.98
C GLU A 496 8.36 -6.28 -23.50
N VAL A 497 9.07 -5.52 -24.33
CA VAL A 497 10.31 -4.86 -23.97
C VAL A 497 10.20 -3.39 -24.33
N TYR A 498 10.19 -2.53 -23.31
CA TYR A 498 10.26 -1.09 -23.51
C TYR A 498 11.70 -0.62 -23.31
N TYR A 499 12.36 -0.31 -24.42
CA TYR A 499 13.78 0.06 -24.42
C TYR A 499 14.07 1.45 -25.00
N SER A 500 13.16 2.12 -25.73
CA SER A 500 13.52 3.38 -26.39
C SER A 500 13.88 4.50 -25.41
N GLY A 501 13.31 4.47 -24.20
CA GLY A 501 13.27 5.58 -23.27
C GLY A 501 12.24 6.65 -23.65
N ALA A 502 11.88 7.50 -22.69
CA ALA A 502 10.79 8.46 -22.80
C ALA A 502 11.06 9.58 -23.81
N VAL A 503 9.98 10.11 -24.40
CA VAL A 503 9.99 11.34 -25.21
C VAL A 503 10.54 12.51 -24.39
N PRO A 504 11.49 13.32 -24.91
CA PRO A 504 12.05 14.46 -24.19
C PRO A 504 10.99 15.45 -23.67
N THR A 505 11.01 15.69 -22.36
CA THR A 505 10.09 16.60 -21.66
C THR A 505 10.87 17.69 -20.90
N ALA A 506 10.16 18.73 -20.46
CA ALA A 506 10.71 20.03 -20.07
C ALA A 506 11.94 19.98 -19.12
N GLY A 507 13.14 20.04 -19.71
CA GLY A 507 14.42 20.12 -19.00
C GLY A 507 15.24 18.82 -18.95
N ILE A 508 14.75 17.71 -19.52
CA ILE A 508 15.49 16.46 -19.67
C ILE A 508 15.40 15.97 -21.13
N ASP A 509 16.55 15.96 -21.81
CA ASP A 509 16.65 15.54 -23.22
C ASP A 509 16.80 14.02 -23.39
N ARG A 510 17.01 13.28 -22.29
CA ARG A 510 17.27 11.83 -22.25
C ARG A 510 16.77 11.23 -20.95
N TYR A 511 15.80 10.32 -21.03
CA TYR A 511 15.27 9.58 -19.88
C TYR A 511 15.05 8.13 -20.31
N TYR A 512 15.56 7.18 -19.52
CA TYR A 512 15.54 5.74 -19.82
C TYR A 512 15.32 4.87 -18.56
N ALA A 513 15.16 5.49 -17.40
CA ALA A 513 14.86 4.79 -16.14
C ALA A 513 13.47 4.11 -16.17
N ASP A 514 12.59 4.56 -17.07
CA ASP A 514 11.26 4.00 -17.30
C ASP A 514 11.23 2.74 -18.18
N GLN A 515 12.39 2.20 -18.58
CA GLN A 515 12.49 0.94 -19.33
C GLN A 515 11.99 -0.26 -18.51
N PHE A 516 11.44 -1.27 -19.18
CA PHE A 516 11.06 -2.54 -18.55
C PHE A 516 11.10 -3.74 -19.50
N LEU A 517 11.11 -4.92 -18.91
CA LEU A 517 10.93 -6.23 -19.54
C LEU A 517 9.72 -6.93 -18.88
N GLU A 518 8.75 -7.39 -19.66
CA GLU A 518 7.61 -8.16 -19.17
C GLU A 518 7.68 -9.61 -19.66
N LEU A 519 7.60 -10.55 -18.71
CA LEU A 519 7.48 -11.98 -18.97
C LEU A 519 6.05 -12.44 -18.69
N VAL A 520 5.54 -13.44 -19.40
CA VAL A 520 4.18 -13.96 -19.24
C VAL A 520 4.14 -15.48 -19.26
N ASN A 521 3.36 -16.07 -18.34
CA ASN A 521 3.07 -17.50 -18.35
C ASN A 521 1.97 -17.80 -19.39
N ILE A 522 2.33 -18.59 -20.42
CA ILE A 522 1.41 -19.00 -21.49
C ILE A 522 0.75 -20.37 -21.25
N ALA A 523 1.14 -21.08 -20.19
CA ALA A 523 0.55 -22.36 -19.81
C ALA A 523 -0.75 -22.20 -18.99
N ASP A 524 -1.49 -23.30 -18.89
CA ASP A 524 -2.66 -23.45 -18.01
C ASP A 524 -2.31 -23.94 -16.59
N ALA A 525 -1.01 -24.05 -16.28
CA ALA A 525 -0.43 -24.40 -14.99
C ALA A 525 0.57 -23.33 -14.49
N PRO A 526 0.83 -23.21 -13.18
CA PRO A 526 1.85 -22.30 -12.66
C PRO A 526 3.24 -22.63 -13.23
N VAL A 527 4.07 -21.63 -13.48
CA VAL A 527 5.43 -21.79 -14.02
C VAL A 527 6.46 -21.35 -12.99
N MET A 528 7.52 -22.14 -12.82
CA MET A 528 8.65 -21.81 -11.96
C MET A 528 9.49 -20.69 -12.58
N VAL A 529 9.62 -19.56 -11.88
CA VAL A 529 10.39 -18.39 -12.31
C VAL A 529 11.49 -17.98 -11.32
N GLY A 530 11.52 -18.56 -10.12
CA GLY A 530 12.61 -18.37 -9.17
C GLY A 530 13.94 -18.88 -9.73
N GLY A 531 15.02 -18.15 -9.48
CA GLY A 531 16.37 -18.52 -9.95
C GLY A 531 16.63 -18.26 -11.44
N LEU A 532 15.62 -17.90 -12.24
CA LEU A 532 15.80 -17.53 -13.64
C LEU A 532 16.82 -16.41 -13.79
N LEU A 533 17.68 -16.53 -14.81
CA LEU A 533 18.63 -15.51 -15.18
C LEU A 533 18.12 -14.71 -16.39
N LEU A 534 18.37 -13.42 -16.39
CA LEU A 534 18.05 -12.53 -17.50
C LEU A 534 19.20 -11.56 -17.77
N GLY A 535 19.40 -11.17 -19.02
CA GLY A 535 20.51 -10.31 -19.39
C GLY A 535 20.40 -9.70 -20.78
N ASP A 536 21.22 -8.68 -21.01
CA ASP A 536 21.45 -8.08 -22.33
C ASP A 536 22.62 -8.79 -23.04
N ALA A 537 22.46 -9.16 -24.31
CA ALA A 537 23.52 -9.82 -25.08
C ALA A 537 24.65 -8.84 -25.43
N TYR A 538 25.88 -9.33 -25.32
CA TYR A 538 27.09 -8.56 -25.49
C TYR A 538 27.33 -8.17 -26.96
N GLY A 539 27.26 -6.87 -27.23
CA GLY A 539 27.55 -6.31 -28.54
C GLY A 539 26.94 -4.92 -28.72
N ILE A 540 27.09 -4.37 -29.91
CA ILE A 540 26.53 -3.09 -30.32
C ILE A 540 25.39 -3.32 -31.32
N SER A 541 24.36 -2.47 -31.26
CA SER A 541 23.09 -2.64 -31.99
C SER A 541 23.11 -2.16 -33.45
N GLY A 542 24.24 -1.61 -33.90
CA GLY A 542 24.40 -0.90 -35.17
C GLY A 542 25.68 -0.04 -35.15
N GLY A 543 26.00 0.60 -36.26
CA GLY A 543 27.24 1.38 -36.45
C GLY A 543 27.21 2.75 -35.74
N LEU A 544 27.30 2.76 -34.40
CA LEU A 544 27.27 3.96 -33.56
C LEU A 544 28.47 4.89 -33.78
N ASN A 545 29.66 4.32 -34.01
CA ASN A 545 30.93 5.04 -34.13
C ASN A 545 31.74 4.59 -35.36
N PRO A 546 32.57 5.46 -35.94
CA PRO A 546 33.48 5.06 -37.02
C PRO A 546 34.46 3.97 -36.57
N GLY A 547 34.35 2.78 -37.18
CA GLY A 547 35.19 1.61 -36.87
C GLY A 547 34.45 0.50 -36.11
N ASP A 548 33.19 0.71 -35.74
CA ASP A 548 32.31 -0.32 -35.21
C ASP A 548 32.15 -1.48 -36.21
N ALA A 549 32.36 -2.72 -35.74
CA ALA A 549 32.33 -3.93 -36.56
C ALA A 549 31.01 -4.70 -36.35
N PRO A 550 30.33 -5.17 -37.42
CA PRO A 550 29.13 -5.99 -37.29
C PRO A 550 29.37 -7.35 -36.63
N GLY A 551 28.28 -7.99 -36.21
CA GLY A 551 28.20 -9.35 -35.64
C GLY A 551 28.81 -9.55 -34.24
N GLY A 552 29.64 -8.63 -33.77
CA GLY A 552 30.49 -8.90 -32.62
C GLY A 552 31.39 -10.13 -32.82
N PRO A 553 32.10 -10.59 -31.78
CA PRO A 553 33.00 -11.73 -31.90
C PRO A 553 32.31 -13.10 -31.75
N PHE A 554 31.00 -13.15 -31.48
CA PHE A 554 30.31 -14.36 -30.99
C PHE A 554 29.08 -14.83 -31.80
N VAL A 555 28.51 -14.03 -32.71
CA VAL A 555 27.27 -14.37 -33.44
C VAL A 555 27.34 -15.67 -34.26
N ALA A 556 28.55 -16.16 -34.56
CA ALA A 556 28.79 -17.39 -35.30
C ALA A 556 28.82 -18.67 -34.43
N ASP A 557 28.62 -18.57 -33.11
CA ASP A 557 28.51 -19.74 -32.22
C ASP A 557 27.03 -20.17 -32.07
N PRO A 558 26.63 -21.35 -32.60
CA PRO A 558 25.27 -21.86 -32.45
C PRO A 558 24.99 -22.47 -31.07
N ASP A 559 26.03 -22.81 -30.30
CA ASP A 559 25.94 -23.61 -29.08
C ASP A 559 25.81 -22.74 -27.81
N HIS A 560 26.02 -21.41 -27.93
CA HIS A 560 26.05 -20.49 -26.78
C HIS A 560 25.43 -19.11 -27.04
N VAL A 561 25.04 -18.45 -25.94
CA VAL A 561 24.76 -17.02 -25.88
C VAL A 561 25.76 -16.30 -24.96
N TYR A 562 25.97 -15.01 -25.19
CA TYR A 562 26.99 -14.22 -24.49
C TYR A 562 26.36 -12.95 -23.91
N LEU A 563 26.29 -12.84 -22.58
CA LEU A 563 25.59 -11.78 -21.87
C LEU A 563 26.55 -10.73 -21.30
N GLY A 564 26.31 -9.46 -21.61
CA GLY A 564 27.06 -8.31 -21.11
C GLY A 564 26.80 -8.03 -19.64
N ASN A 565 25.56 -8.20 -19.20
CA ASN A 565 25.17 -8.22 -17.79
C ASN A 565 24.17 -9.37 -17.55
N VAL A 566 24.13 -9.88 -16.32
CA VAL A 566 23.27 -11.00 -15.90
C VAL A 566 22.69 -10.69 -14.52
N TRP A 567 21.37 -10.80 -14.42
CA TRP A 567 20.58 -10.62 -13.22
C TRP A 567 19.76 -11.88 -12.94
N ARG A 568 19.49 -12.17 -11.67
CA ARG A 568 18.70 -13.34 -11.24
C ARG A 568 17.42 -12.92 -10.53
N ILE A 569 16.31 -13.60 -10.84
CA ILE A 569 15.09 -13.56 -10.04
C ILE A 569 15.35 -14.28 -8.70
N PRO A 570 15.27 -13.60 -7.53
CA PRO A 570 15.62 -14.19 -6.24
C PRO A 570 14.64 -15.29 -5.80
N GLY A 571 15.15 -16.29 -5.08
CA GLY A 571 14.40 -17.46 -4.59
C GLY A 571 14.71 -18.73 -5.38
N ALA A 572 14.41 -19.89 -4.82
CA ALA A 572 14.50 -21.17 -5.55
C ALA A 572 13.37 -21.30 -6.59
N PRO A 573 13.53 -22.10 -7.66
CA PRO A 573 12.51 -22.26 -8.72
C PRO A 573 11.11 -22.60 -8.18
N GLU A 574 11.04 -23.48 -7.19
CA GLU A 574 9.79 -23.91 -6.54
C GLU A 574 9.19 -22.87 -5.55
N GLU A 575 9.94 -21.83 -5.18
CA GLU A 575 9.48 -20.79 -4.22
C GLU A 575 8.79 -19.61 -4.91
N VAL A 576 9.09 -19.37 -6.20
CA VAL A 576 8.52 -18.25 -6.97
C VAL A 576 7.86 -18.79 -8.22
N LEU A 577 6.53 -18.82 -8.19
CA LEU A 577 5.68 -19.30 -9.27
C LEU A 577 4.94 -18.14 -9.93
N LEU A 578 4.86 -18.16 -11.25
CA LEU A 578 3.99 -17.29 -12.05
C LEU A 578 2.72 -18.06 -12.42
N GLU A 579 1.57 -17.60 -11.94
CA GLU A 579 0.27 -18.26 -12.17
C GLU A 579 -0.15 -18.27 -13.66
N PRO A 580 -1.06 -19.17 -14.09
CA PRO A 580 -1.55 -19.24 -15.47
C PRO A 580 -2.06 -17.90 -16.02
N GLY A 581 -1.49 -17.43 -17.14
CA GLY A 581 -1.81 -16.13 -17.73
C GLY A 581 -1.37 -14.92 -16.90
N GLY A 582 -0.62 -15.12 -15.81
CA GLY A 582 0.03 -14.05 -15.08
C GLY A 582 1.25 -13.50 -15.82
N SER A 583 1.51 -12.21 -15.68
CA SER A 583 2.74 -11.58 -16.12
C SER A 583 3.61 -11.11 -14.96
N LEU A 584 4.89 -10.95 -15.24
CA LEU A 584 5.97 -10.58 -14.33
C LEU A 584 6.72 -9.42 -14.97
N VAL A 585 6.56 -8.22 -14.40
CA VAL A 585 7.20 -7.00 -14.91
C VAL A 585 8.53 -6.75 -14.18
N ILE A 586 9.60 -6.57 -14.93
CA ILE A 586 10.93 -6.22 -14.45
C ILE A 586 11.23 -4.79 -14.87
N ALA A 587 11.23 -3.87 -13.92
CA ALA A 587 11.60 -2.47 -14.13
C ALA A 587 13.12 -2.30 -14.20
N HIS A 588 13.57 -1.27 -14.89
CA HIS A 588 14.94 -0.76 -14.80
C HIS A 588 15.12 -0.06 -13.44
N ASP A 589 14.49 1.10 -13.24
CA ASP A 589 14.15 1.72 -11.95
C ASP A 589 12.64 1.50 -11.68
N ALA A 590 12.20 1.12 -10.47
CA ALA A 590 10.77 1.17 -10.16
C ALA A 590 10.29 2.57 -9.74
N GLY A 591 9.16 3.02 -10.29
CA GLY A 591 8.49 4.25 -9.83
C GLY A 591 7.39 4.78 -10.75
N GLU A 592 6.77 5.90 -10.37
CA GLU A 592 5.70 6.53 -11.17
C GLU A 592 6.24 7.30 -12.41
N HIS A 593 7.58 7.45 -12.55
CA HIS A 593 8.37 8.21 -13.55
C HIS A 593 7.92 9.63 -13.96
N ASN A 594 6.80 10.12 -13.44
CA ASN A 594 6.25 11.44 -13.66
C ASN A 594 7.18 12.53 -13.08
N PRO A 595 7.42 13.67 -13.77
CA PRO A 595 6.78 14.11 -15.01
C PRO A 595 7.55 13.73 -16.30
N TYR A 596 8.55 12.86 -16.21
CA TYR A 596 9.46 12.57 -17.32
C TYR A 596 8.91 11.52 -18.29
N SER A 597 8.21 10.52 -17.76
CA SER A 597 7.46 9.52 -18.52
C SER A 597 6.00 9.44 -18.06
N SER A 598 5.16 8.82 -18.88
CA SER A 598 3.79 8.41 -18.53
C SER A 598 3.69 6.94 -18.10
N VAL A 599 4.78 6.18 -18.23
CA VAL A 599 4.88 4.79 -17.75
C VAL A 599 4.97 4.81 -16.22
N ASP A 600 4.19 3.96 -15.55
CA ASP A 600 4.23 3.74 -14.10
C ASP A 600 4.73 2.32 -13.85
N LEU A 601 5.90 2.19 -13.24
CA LEU A 601 6.54 0.95 -12.81
C LEU A 601 6.60 0.84 -11.28
N SER A 602 5.83 1.65 -10.53
CA SER A 602 5.76 1.58 -9.07
C SER A 602 5.14 0.28 -8.52
N ASP A 603 4.77 -0.63 -9.41
CA ASP A 603 4.13 -1.90 -9.15
C ASP A 603 4.81 -3.12 -9.79
N ALA A 604 5.97 -2.91 -10.43
CA ALA A 604 6.75 -3.98 -11.04
C ALA A 604 7.02 -5.12 -10.05
N ASP A 605 7.14 -6.33 -10.57
CA ASP A 605 7.41 -7.51 -9.78
C ASP A 605 8.84 -7.54 -9.27
N TYR A 606 9.78 -6.99 -10.05
CA TYR A 606 11.17 -6.75 -9.68
C TYR A 606 11.72 -5.45 -10.30
N GLU A 607 12.81 -4.93 -9.74
CA GLU A 607 13.63 -3.85 -10.31
C GLU A 607 15.10 -4.27 -10.40
N THR A 608 15.91 -3.65 -11.25
CA THR A 608 17.37 -3.70 -11.07
C THR A 608 17.84 -2.67 -10.05
N PHE A 609 18.99 -2.93 -9.40
CA PHE A 609 19.59 -1.98 -8.47
C PHE A 609 21.11 -2.17 -8.30
N VAL A 610 21.86 -1.12 -8.57
CA VAL A 610 23.32 -1.03 -8.52
C VAL A 610 23.77 -0.25 -7.27
N GLU A 611 23.85 -0.93 -6.12
CA GLU A 611 24.22 -0.30 -4.83
C GLU A 611 25.56 0.48 -4.88
N THR A 612 26.51 0.01 -5.70
CA THR A 612 27.92 0.41 -5.72
C THR A 612 28.16 1.93 -5.82
N TYR A 613 27.35 2.65 -6.59
CA TYR A 613 27.54 4.08 -6.85
C TYR A 613 26.55 4.97 -6.09
N GLY A 614 25.34 4.45 -5.82
CA GLY A 614 24.28 5.15 -5.08
C GLY A 614 23.78 6.40 -5.81
N GLU A 615 23.62 6.28 -7.12
CA GLU A 615 22.93 7.22 -8.01
C GLU A 615 21.63 6.60 -8.55
N ASP A 616 21.64 5.28 -8.77
CA ASP A 616 20.50 4.35 -8.81
C ASP A 616 19.48 4.51 -7.65
N MET A 617 18.20 4.25 -7.91
CA MET A 617 17.06 4.56 -7.03
C MET A 617 16.26 3.32 -6.57
N ASP A 618 16.84 2.50 -5.68
CA ASP A 618 16.14 1.47 -4.87
C ASP A 618 14.76 1.92 -4.38
N ASP A 619 13.68 1.41 -4.98
CA ASP A 619 12.32 1.59 -4.49
C ASP A 619 12.16 0.91 -3.12
N ALA A 620 11.21 1.35 -2.32
CA ALA A 620 11.01 0.78 -0.99
C ALA A 620 10.23 -0.55 -0.98
N PHE A 621 9.61 -0.97 -2.08
CA PHE A 621 8.59 -2.04 -2.13
C PHE A 621 8.72 -3.02 -3.28
N VAL A 622 9.20 -2.58 -4.45
CA VAL A 622 9.64 -3.49 -5.51
C VAL A 622 10.91 -4.22 -5.00
N PRO A 623 10.97 -5.56 -5.13
CA PRO A 623 12.16 -6.32 -4.77
C PRO A 623 13.19 -6.28 -5.89
N ASN A 624 14.46 -6.19 -5.51
CA ASN A 624 15.55 -6.04 -6.45
C ASN A 624 15.94 -7.42 -7.01
N LEU A 625 16.28 -7.51 -8.30
CA LEU A 625 16.98 -8.65 -8.86
C LEU A 625 18.38 -8.78 -8.24
N GLU A 626 18.89 -10.01 -8.19
CA GLU A 626 20.24 -10.28 -7.72
C GLU A 626 21.24 -10.07 -8.86
N SER A 627 22.22 -9.19 -8.67
CA SER A 627 23.27 -8.95 -9.66
C SER A 627 24.26 -10.12 -9.68
N VAL A 628 24.25 -10.90 -10.76
CA VAL A 628 25.15 -12.05 -10.97
C VAL A 628 26.40 -11.60 -11.71
N TRP A 629 26.23 -10.86 -12.81
CA TRP A 629 27.33 -10.28 -13.57
C TRP A 629 26.98 -8.86 -14.00
N TYR A 630 27.83 -7.89 -13.68
CA TYR A 630 27.60 -6.49 -14.03
C TYR A 630 28.91 -5.81 -14.40
N THR A 631 29.02 -5.34 -15.64
CA THR A 631 30.30 -4.85 -16.20
C THR A 631 30.57 -3.38 -15.88
N GLY A 632 29.53 -2.60 -15.56
CA GLY A 632 29.64 -1.28 -14.94
C GLY A 632 28.69 -0.24 -15.50
N GLY A 633 28.47 0.80 -14.70
CA GLY A 633 27.50 1.87 -14.95
C GLY A 633 27.01 2.43 -13.63
N TYR A 634 26.04 3.35 -13.69
CA TYR A 634 25.30 3.80 -12.51
C TYR A 634 24.04 2.99 -12.26
N ASP A 635 23.63 2.19 -13.24
CA ASP A 635 22.29 1.64 -13.47
C ASP A 635 22.40 0.50 -14.51
N TRP A 636 21.39 -0.36 -14.72
CA TRP A 636 21.44 -1.45 -15.71
C TRP A 636 21.16 -0.95 -17.13
N LEU A 637 22.08 -0.18 -17.71
CA LEU A 637 21.89 0.50 -19.00
C LEU A 637 21.60 -0.44 -20.20
N VAL A 638 20.35 -0.86 -20.33
CA VAL A 638 19.78 -1.49 -21.52
C VAL A 638 19.76 -0.46 -22.64
N THR A 639 20.46 -0.76 -23.73
CA THR A 639 20.73 0.22 -24.79
C THR A 639 19.46 0.70 -25.48
N VAL A 640 19.23 2.02 -25.47
CA VAL A 640 18.12 2.66 -26.20
C VAL A 640 18.19 2.46 -27.72
N PHE A 641 19.34 2.03 -28.25
CA PHE A 641 19.57 1.76 -29.67
C PHE A 641 19.14 0.36 -30.13
N GLY A 642 18.39 -0.40 -29.32
CA GLY A 642 17.99 -1.79 -29.62
C GLY A 642 18.80 -2.79 -28.80
N PRO A 643 18.28 -3.30 -27.68
CA PRO A 643 18.93 -4.34 -26.90
C PRO A 643 18.59 -5.73 -27.48
N THR A 644 19.37 -6.73 -27.08
CA THR A 644 18.98 -8.12 -27.26
C THR A 644 18.81 -8.71 -25.87
N MET A 645 17.57 -9.01 -25.50
CA MET A 645 17.22 -9.57 -24.21
C MET A 645 17.19 -11.08 -24.30
N VAL A 646 17.73 -11.75 -23.28
CA VAL A 646 17.79 -13.22 -23.19
C VAL A 646 17.34 -13.64 -21.80
N VAL A 647 16.46 -14.63 -21.73
CA VAL A 647 16.05 -15.32 -20.49
C VAL A 647 16.64 -16.73 -20.49
N LEU A 648 17.25 -17.15 -19.38
CA LEU A 648 17.92 -18.44 -19.21
C LEU A 648 17.41 -19.17 -17.96
N SER A 649 17.24 -20.49 -18.07
CA SER A 649 17.06 -21.40 -16.94
C SER A 649 18.29 -22.28 -16.79
N VAL A 650 19.27 -21.81 -16.01
CA VAL A 650 20.56 -22.48 -15.77
C VAL A 650 21.12 -22.09 -14.40
N ASP A 651 21.94 -22.94 -13.79
CA ASP A 651 22.67 -22.56 -12.57
C ASP A 651 23.77 -21.53 -12.89
N GLU A 652 24.00 -20.57 -12.00
CA GLU A 652 25.10 -19.59 -12.09
C GLU A 652 26.47 -20.28 -12.26
N ALA A 653 26.63 -21.47 -11.67
CA ALA A 653 27.86 -22.27 -11.75
C ALA A 653 28.17 -22.85 -13.15
N GLU A 654 27.21 -22.83 -14.08
CA GLU A 654 27.41 -23.25 -15.48
C GLU A 654 27.75 -22.07 -16.41
N LEU A 655 27.78 -20.84 -15.89
CA LEU A 655 28.20 -19.66 -16.65
C LEU A 655 29.72 -19.54 -16.69
N GLU A 656 30.29 -19.40 -17.90
CA GLU A 656 31.75 -19.20 -18.08
C GLU A 656 32.07 -17.75 -18.49
N GLN A 657 33.00 -17.09 -17.80
CA GLN A 657 33.43 -15.75 -18.19
C GLN A 657 34.44 -15.80 -19.35
N VAL A 658 34.16 -15.09 -20.45
CA VAL A 658 35.01 -15.12 -21.66
C VAL A 658 35.69 -13.78 -21.91
N GLY A 659 36.98 -13.81 -22.24
CA GLY A 659 37.74 -12.63 -22.67
C GLY A 659 38.31 -11.82 -21.49
N HIS A 660 37.88 -10.56 -21.33
CA HIS A 660 38.48 -9.66 -20.35
C HIS A 660 37.92 -9.92 -18.93
N PRO A 661 38.75 -10.16 -17.89
CA PRO A 661 38.30 -10.64 -16.56
C PRO A 661 37.43 -9.66 -15.75
N ARG A 662 37.10 -8.49 -16.31
CA ARG A 662 36.20 -7.50 -15.71
C ARG A 662 35.09 -7.00 -16.65
N TYR A 663 35.24 -7.20 -17.97
CA TYR A 663 34.38 -6.58 -19.00
C TYR A 663 34.00 -7.54 -20.13
N GLY A 664 34.47 -8.79 -20.05
CA GLY A 664 34.04 -9.87 -20.92
C GLY A 664 32.65 -10.37 -20.51
N PRO A 665 31.87 -10.92 -21.45
CA PRO A 665 30.56 -11.48 -21.15
C PRO A 665 30.63 -12.79 -20.37
N MET A 666 29.48 -13.16 -19.83
CA MET A 666 29.21 -14.54 -19.41
C MET A 666 28.66 -15.33 -20.59
N GLN A 667 29.30 -16.45 -20.91
CA GLN A 667 28.84 -17.46 -21.85
C GLN A 667 27.85 -18.40 -21.12
N ALA A 668 26.73 -18.70 -21.77
CA ALA A 668 25.75 -19.69 -21.32
C ALA A 668 25.37 -20.64 -22.48
N PRO A 669 25.03 -21.92 -22.22
CA PRO A 669 24.57 -22.84 -23.26
C PRO A 669 23.30 -22.34 -23.94
N ALA A 670 23.23 -22.39 -25.28
CA ALA A 670 22.03 -22.03 -26.05
C ALA A 670 20.83 -22.91 -25.67
N SER A 671 21.06 -24.15 -25.23
CA SER A 671 20.03 -25.07 -24.72
C SER A 671 19.36 -24.61 -23.42
N ALA A 672 19.93 -23.63 -22.71
CA ALA A 672 19.37 -23.07 -21.48
C ALA A 672 18.45 -21.86 -21.72
N VAL A 673 18.39 -21.36 -22.97
CA VAL A 673 17.49 -20.28 -23.37
C VAL A 673 16.03 -20.69 -23.11
N VAL A 674 15.31 -19.80 -22.43
CA VAL A 674 13.85 -19.85 -22.25
C VAL A 674 13.20 -19.11 -23.41
N ASP A 675 13.64 -17.87 -23.65
CA ASP A 675 13.14 -16.99 -24.70
C ASP A 675 14.13 -15.83 -24.98
N THR A 676 13.98 -15.17 -26.15
CA THR A 676 14.79 -14.03 -26.58
C THR A 676 13.97 -12.95 -27.29
N MET A 677 14.47 -11.71 -27.25
CA MET A 677 14.02 -10.61 -28.10
C MET A 677 15.25 -9.86 -28.60
N GLU A 678 15.50 -9.83 -29.92
CA GLU A 678 16.62 -9.12 -30.54
C GLU A 678 16.16 -7.85 -31.27
N ALA A 679 16.47 -6.68 -30.70
CA ALA A 679 16.29 -5.39 -31.35
C ALA A 679 17.62 -4.78 -31.80
N LEU A 680 17.60 -4.09 -32.94
CA LEU A 680 18.75 -3.37 -33.52
C LEU A 680 18.40 -1.89 -33.75
N MET A 681 19.38 -1.11 -34.20
CA MET A 681 19.25 0.35 -34.35
C MET A 681 18.24 0.75 -35.43
N ASP A 682 18.25 0.04 -36.55
CA ASP A 682 17.41 0.31 -37.73
C ASP A 682 17.37 -0.92 -38.67
N ALA A 683 16.64 -0.79 -39.78
CA ALA A 683 16.50 -1.83 -40.81
C ALA A 683 17.82 -2.26 -41.47
N GLU A 684 18.81 -1.37 -41.53
CA GLU A 684 20.10 -1.61 -42.21
C GLU A 684 21.11 -2.26 -41.25
N SER A 685 20.81 -2.30 -39.95
CA SER A 685 21.69 -2.82 -38.91
C SER A 685 21.69 -4.34 -38.78
N GLY A 686 21.06 -5.09 -39.68
CA GLY A 686 20.93 -6.56 -39.60
C GLY A 686 22.25 -7.34 -39.47
N GLU A 687 23.37 -6.81 -39.97
CA GLU A 687 24.70 -7.42 -39.75
C GLU A 687 25.16 -7.34 -38.28
N TYR A 688 24.54 -6.53 -37.42
CA TYR A 688 24.87 -6.33 -36.00
C TYR A 688 24.09 -7.23 -35.03
N LYS A 689 23.39 -8.28 -35.52
CA LYS A 689 22.81 -9.32 -34.66
C LYS A 689 23.86 -9.90 -33.69
N ARG A 690 23.41 -10.22 -32.48
CA ARG A 690 24.22 -10.79 -31.38
C ARG A 690 23.91 -12.26 -31.12
N LEU A 691 22.78 -12.77 -31.64
CA LEU A 691 22.39 -14.18 -31.55
C LEU A 691 22.62 -14.90 -32.88
N HIS A 692 23.07 -16.16 -32.80
CA HIS A 692 23.13 -17.05 -33.95
C HIS A 692 21.73 -17.33 -34.50
N GLU A 693 21.60 -17.55 -35.81
CA GLU A 693 20.30 -17.71 -36.50
C GLU A 693 19.46 -18.91 -36.03
N SER A 694 20.08 -19.89 -35.36
CA SER A 694 19.39 -21.03 -34.74
C SER A 694 18.80 -20.73 -33.36
N ILE A 695 19.11 -19.57 -32.78
CA ILE A 695 18.61 -19.10 -31.48
C ILE A 695 17.54 -18.04 -31.72
N ASP A 696 17.86 -17.00 -32.50
CA ASP A 696 16.86 -16.09 -33.07
C ASP A 696 17.30 -15.70 -34.50
N SER A 697 16.44 -15.98 -35.47
CA SER A 697 16.70 -15.72 -36.89
C SER A 697 16.32 -14.31 -37.38
N GLY A 698 15.63 -13.52 -36.56
CA GLY A 698 15.08 -12.21 -36.90
C GLY A 698 15.67 -11.06 -36.08
N PHE A 699 15.11 -9.87 -36.27
CA PHE A 699 15.29 -8.71 -35.38
C PHE A 699 14.14 -7.71 -35.58
N ILE A 700 13.98 -6.79 -34.63
CA ILE A 700 13.06 -5.65 -34.69
C ILE A 700 13.80 -4.32 -34.47
N TYR A 701 13.15 -3.19 -34.75
CA TYR A 701 13.65 -1.85 -34.42
C TYR A 701 12.47 -0.89 -34.23
N VAL A 702 12.62 0.07 -33.31
CA VAL A 702 11.70 1.21 -33.10
C VAL A 702 12.05 2.37 -34.04
N SER A 703 11.28 3.48 -34.03
CA SER A 703 11.53 4.61 -34.95
C SER A 703 12.76 5.47 -34.58
N GLY A 704 13.29 5.31 -33.36
CA GLY A 704 14.51 5.96 -32.89
C GLY A 704 14.71 5.82 -31.38
N THR A 705 15.71 6.52 -30.85
CA THR A 705 15.94 6.63 -29.39
C THR A 705 15.07 7.74 -28.79
N TYR A 706 14.60 7.56 -27.55
CA TYR A 706 13.78 8.50 -26.79
C TYR A 706 12.44 8.81 -27.49
N THR A 707 11.79 7.79 -28.04
CA THR A 707 10.51 7.90 -28.77
C THR A 707 9.28 7.52 -27.93
N GLY A 708 9.47 6.90 -26.76
CA GLY A 708 8.39 6.31 -25.99
C GLY A 708 7.79 5.05 -26.63
N GLU A 709 8.54 4.36 -27.49
CA GLU A 709 8.08 3.16 -28.19
C GLU A 709 8.61 1.88 -27.53
N SER A 710 7.76 0.89 -27.37
CA SER A 710 8.12 -0.47 -26.94
C SER A 710 7.95 -1.48 -28.07
N VAL A 711 8.45 -2.70 -27.87
CA VAL A 711 8.16 -3.83 -28.75
C VAL A 711 7.39 -4.89 -27.98
N ARG A 712 6.24 -5.32 -28.51
CA ARG A 712 5.39 -6.35 -27.90
C ARG A 712 5.24 -7.55 -28.83
N ARG A 713 5.22 -8.76 -28.25
CA ARG A 713 5.02 -10.01 -28.97
C ARG A 713 3.61 -10.07 -29.56
N ARG A 714 3.52 -10.44 -30.84
CA ARG A 714 2.29 -10.55 -31.62
C ARG A 714 1.40 -11.64 -31.09
N ARG A 715 0.10 -11.51 -31.39
CA ARG A 715 -0.91 -12.53 -31.14
C ARG A 715 -1.49 -13.07 -32.44
N ASP A 716 -1.75 -14.36 -32.50
CA ASP A 716 -2.42 -15.02 -33.62
C ASP A 716 -3.94 -14.73 -33.63
N GLU A 717 -4.67 -15.26 -34.63
CA GLU A 717 -6.12 -15.10 -34.74
C GLU A 717 -6.91 -15.68 -33.55
N SER A 718 -6.28 -16.54 -32.72
CA SER A 718 -6.85 -17.11 -31.51
C SER A 718 -6.49 -16.33 -30.22
N GLY A 719 -5.66 -15.28 -30.34
CA GLY A 719 -5.17 -14.47 -29.23
C GLY A 719 -3.92 -15.03 -28.52
N ARG A 720 -3.35 -16.13 -29.02
CA ARG A 720 -2.13 -16.75 -28.47
C ARG A 720 -0.90 -15.98 -28.94
N LEU A 721 0.11 -15.88 -28.07
CA LEU A 721 1.38 -15.27 -28.45
C LEU A 721 2.09 -16.10 -29.52
N VAL A 722 2.66 -15.40 -30.50
CA VAL A 722 3.43 -16.01 -31.59
C VAL A 722 4.87 -16.19 -31.13
N ASP A 723 5.41 -17.39 -31.31
CA ASP A 723 6.78 -17.72 -31.01
C ASP A 723 7.35 -18.63 -32.11
N THR A 724 8.31 -18.09 -32.86
CA THR A 724 8.94 -18.77 -34.00
C THR A 724 10.47 -18.72 -33.94
N ASN A 725 11.04 -18.21 -32.83
CA ASN A 725 12.46 -17.87 -32.72
C ASN A 725 12.92 -16.95 -33.87
N ASN A 726 12.09 -15.95 -34.14
CA ASN A 726 12.36 -14.89 -35.12
C ASN A 726 11.73 -13.60 -34.61
N THR A 727 12.49 -12.78 -33.88
CA THR A 727 11.96 -11.53 -33.29
C THR A 727 11.22 -10.63 -34.30
N GLY A 728 11.64 -10.61 -35.57
CA GLY A 728 10.99 -9.83 -36.63
C GLY A 728 9.63 -10.35 -37.08
N ALA A 729 9.37 -11.66 -36.94
CA ALA A 729 8.07 -12.28 -37.13
C ALA A 729 7.22 -12.27 -35.84
N ASP A 730 7.88 -12.38 -34.68
CA ASP A 730 7.26 -12.58 -33.39
C ASP A 730 6.82 -11.27 -32.71
N PHE A 731 7.44 -10.12 -33.00
CA PHE A 731 7.17 -8.84 -32.33
C PHE A 731 6.60 -7.73 -33.25
N GLU A 732 6.03 -6.71 -32.63
CA GLU A 732 5.59 -5.46 -33.25
C GLU A 732 5.89 -4.23 -32.38
N VAL A 733 6.01 -3.05 -33.02
CA VAL A 733 6.26 -1.79 -32.31
C VAL A 733 4.96 -1.20 -31.79
N LEU A 734 4.93 -0.82 -30.52
CA LEU A 734 3.85 -0.06 -29.90
C LEU A 734 4.25 1.41 -29.73
N ALA A 735 3.31 2.31 -29.99
CA ALA A 735 3.50 3.75 -29.85
C ALA A 735 3.40 4.27 -28.39
N VAL A 736 2.96 3.41 -27.47
CA VAL A 736 2.88 3.67 -26.02
C VAL A 736 3.17 2.34 -25.31
N PRO A 737 4.06 2.29 -24.30
CA PRO A 737 4.31 1.09 -23.53
C PRO A 737 3.17 0.83 -22.53
N GLU A 738 2.76 -0.42 -22.33
CA GLU A 738 1.69 -0.77 -21.40
C GLU A 738 2.11 -1.93 -20.48
N PRO A 739 2.94 -1.68 -19.45
CA PRO A 739 3.43 -2.72 -18.55
C PRO A 739 2.29 -3.36 -17.75
N GLY A 740 2.35 -4.68 -17.58
CA GLY A 740 1.46 -5.42 -16.69
C GLY A 740 0.07 -5.68 -17.25
N VAL A 741 -0.14 -5.51 -18.57
CA VAL A 741 -1.45 -5.63 -19.26
C VAL A 741 -1.70 -7.08 -19.74
N GLY A 742 -1.19 -8.07 -19.01
CA GLY A 742 -1.49 -9.49 -19.21
C GLY A 742 -2.95 -9.84 -18.88
N PHE A 743 -3.67 -10.41 -19.86
CA PHE A 743 -5.01 -11.02 -19.73
C PHE A 743 -6.10 -10.19 -19.01
N SER A 744 -6.49 -9.05 -19.61
CA SER A 744 -7.90 -8.64 -19.48
C SER A 744 -8.79 -9.57 -20.31
N ARG A 745 -9.81 -10.17 -19.68
CA ARG A 745 -10.87 -10.97 -20.33
C ARG A 745 -12.03 -10.09 -20.78
#